data_AF-A0A0S8I6F5-F1
#
_entry.id   AF-A0A0S8I6F5-F1
#
_cell.length_a   1.000
_cell.length_b   1.000
_cell.length_c   1.000
_cell.angle_alpha   90.00
_cell.angle_beta   90.00
_cell.angle_gamma   90.00
#
_symmetry.space_group_name_H-M   'P 1'
#
loop_
_entity.id
_entity.type
_entity.pdbx_description
1 polymer ?
#
loop_
_entity_poly.entity_id
_entity_poly.type
_entity_poly.pdbx_seq_one_letter_code
_entity_poly.pdbx_strand_id
1 'polypeptide(L)'
;MKTLHIVPHTHWDREWYLPFQSFRIKLIHLIDGLLDILDRDPAYAHFTLDGQTIILEDYLEIRPEREADLIRHIRSGRLVIGPWYILPDEFLVSPEATVRNLLIGEKVCGRFGARMDIGYLPDPFGHIGQMPQILKGFGIENAVFRRGLSDEPCELWWQSPDGSGIFVSYLRDGYDNIARLPTEPATFLAFIEDRYQSLAPHSAISHLLLLNGTDHQEPQPEVPSLIAIASPPDTRLVISSFPAYIAAALGEIKVQNINLPIVHGELRDPKRHHLLPGVLSSRVWIKQRNHTCETLLERWTEPFSAWADLIRADEPDRTLWTGHLTTPRIRNPEGLIHHAWKLLLQCHPHDSICGCSVDQVHEEMRDRFDQVEQIGEEITRQNLSAISETVNTSTLKNLGSRGTLVVFNPSHHTCTGLAEAKFEVPAGLEPFEIVDDQGQIIPYRILDREERSLADMELDSEGLRALLATVQDGKVMGLSIQEVAVVRHTEYTLVDVIFMEGAEPVLDTLKEVAAVIEALMVEDQVSSFRLLARFATELTIQLVASDIPGHGYRTFGLRSASSNPSPVQENAGQAITNGLLHVEAQSDGSLSVKDLRTGIVFEDLLQFSDRADCGDSYNFCPLERDTPIKTPIEPPVIHRFVDDCGEMLEIDALYQIPKSLNEERTERSNITVDLPIRIRARLTFGIPRLDLAITLENYADDHRLQAHFQLPFEVSEADYDGHYEIVRRPTKLPDAGSDWIEQPAHEVPMRNFVAARVDDQGLMISTRGLREASVTPDGGILITLLRCFGWLSRADLATRKGGAGPQLPTPGGQEHGHHSFHLSLIPFNGDLLQARLQAEAFQTNFRGMGTSLHNGPLPPSASLAHVDHHAFALTSVKSSIDGYGLILRGVNLSHQPLKTKLRCLLPIQSAAKVRMDETVLEAIELQDDHHVPIMIKPHEILTLHLTLSPRIE
;
A
#
# COMPACT_ATOMS: atom_id res chain seq x y z
N MET A 1 -31.96 22.79 -32.53
CA MET A 1 -31.16 23.85 -31.88
C MET A 1 -30.10 23.14 -31.08
N LYS A 2 -28.82 23.46 -31.29
CA LYS A 2 -27.70 22.82 -30.58
C LYS A 2 -27.51 23.50 -29.23
N THR A 3 -27.02 22.78 -28.22
CA THR A 3 -26.73 23.37 -26.90
C THR A 3 -25.27 23.14 -26.54
N LEU A 4 -24.52 24.21 -26.28
CA LEU A 4 -23.16 24.12 -25.75
C LEU A 4 -23.21 24.44 -24.26
N HIS A 5 -22.84 23.45 -23.45
CA HIS A 5 -22.82 23.51 -22.01
C HIS A 5 -21.47 24.01 -21.55
N ILE A 6 -21.40 25.26 -21.08
CA ILE A 6 -20.20 25.84 -20.48
C ILE A 6 -20.20 25.48 -19.00
N VAL A 7 -19.24 24.68 -18.56
CA VAL A 7 -19.04 24.32 -17.14
C VAL A 7 -17.81 25.05 -16.62
N PRO A 8 -17.99 26.10 -15.81
CA PRO A 8 -16.90 26.73 -15.10
C PRO A 8 -16.33 25.80 -14.03
N HIS A 9 -15.01 25.67 -13.99
CA HIS A 9 -14.30 24.84 -13.04
C HIS A 9 -12.86 25.34 -12.85
N THR A 10 -12.16 24.72 -11.91
CA THR A 10 -10.69 24.73 -11.84
C THR A 10 -10.24 23.28 -11.80
N HIS A 11 -9.08 22.98 -12.39
CA HIS A 11 -8.30 21.82 -11.99
C HIS A 11 -7.31 22.26 -10.92
N TRP A 12 -7.21 21.54 -9.80
CA TRP A 12 -6.46 22.00 -8.64
C TRP A 12 -5.54 20.92 -8.09
N ASP A 13 -4.34 20.84 -8.67
CA ASP A 13 -3.27 20.01 -8.10
C ASP A 13 -2.90 20.57 -6.74
N ARG A 14 -3.03 19.73 -5.72
CA ARG A 14 -2.83 20.12 -4.33
C ARG A 14 -1.40 20.57 -4.07
N GLU A 15 -0.46 19.94 -4.75
CA GLU A 15 0.99 20.15 -4.71
C GLU A 15 1.60 19.62 -6.01
N TRP A 16 2.51 20.39 -6.62
CA TRP A 16 3.06 20.08 -7.95
C TRP A 16 4.37 20.84 -8.23
N TYR A 17 4.35 21.85 -9.12
CA TYR A 17 5.50 22.70 -9.43
C TYR A 17 5.79 23.76 -8.37
N LEU A 18 4.90 23.91 -7.38
CA LEU A 18 5.10 24.67 -6.15
C LEU A 18 4.80 23.78 -4.92
N PRO A 19 5.42 24.07 -3.76
CA PRO A 19 5.08 23.39 -2.50
C PRO A 19 3.61 23.59 -2.10
N PHE A 20 3.08 22.66 -1.29
CA PHE A 20 1.69 22.67 -0.83
C PHE A 20 1.24 24.02 -0.28
N GLN A 21 2.03 24.64 0.60
CA GLN A 21 1.64 25.93 1.22
C GLN A 21 1.51 27.07 0.20
N SER A 22 2.27 27.03 -0.90
CA SER A 22 2.15 28.04 -1.97
C SER A 22 0.84 27.88 -2.72
N PHE A 23 0.44 26.65 -3.03
CA PHE A 23 -0.87 26.37 -3.60
C PHE A 23 -1.99 26.66 -2.61
N ARG A 24 -1.85 26.32 -1.33
CA ARG A 24 -2.85 26.63 -0.30
C ARG A 24 -3.19 28.13 -0.21
N ILE A 25 -2.19 29.01 -0.32
CA ILE A 25 -2.41 30.47 -0.36
C ILE A 25 -3.21 30.87 -1.61
N LYS A 26 -2.86 30.32 -2.78
CA LYS A 26 -3.60 30.55 -4.02
C LYS A 26 -5.03 30.01 -3.94
N LEU A 27 -5.24 28.89 -3.26
CA LEU A 27 -6.55 28.29 -3.05
C LEU A 27 -7.45 29.24 -2.25
N ILE A 28 -6.91 29.90 -1.22
CA ILE A 28 -7.67 30.90 -0.45
C ILE A 28 -8.14 32.03 -1.35
N HIS A 29 -7.26 32.56 -2.22
CA HIS A 29 -7.64 33.60 -3.18
C HIS A 29 -8.72 33.13 -4.15
N LEU A 30 -8.58 31.91 -4.68
CA LEU A 30 -9.56 31.31 -5.59
C LEU A 30 -10.94 31.19 -4.92
N ILE A 31 -11.00 30.60 -3.72
CA ILE A 31 -12.28 30.36 -3.03
C ILE A 31 -12.90 31.68 -2.53
N ASP A 32 -12.10 32.59 -1.95
CA ASP A 32 -12.60 33.91 -1.52
C ASP A 32 -13.19 34.68 -2.73
N GLY A 33 -12.49 34.68 -3.88
CA GLY A 33 -12.96 35.30 -5.11
C GLY A 33 -14.20 34.62 -5.69
N LEU A 34 -14.24 33.28 -5.69
CA LEU A 34 -15.40 32.51 -6.13
C LEU A 34 -16.65 32.82 -5.31
N LEU A 35 -16.53 32.84 -3.98
CA LEU A 35 -17.65 33.16 -3.09
C LEU A 35 -18.18 34.58 -3.34
N ASP A 36 -17.28 35.55 -3.54
CA ASP A 36 -17.64 36.92 -3.90
C ASP A 36 -18.41 37.00 -5.23
N ILE A 37 -18.00 36.22 -6.24
CA ILE A 37 -18.70 36.12 -7.54
C ILE A 37 -20.09 35.53 -7.35
N LEU A 38 -20.18 34.40 -6.65
CA LEU A 38 -21.45 33.71 -6.42
C LEU A 38 -22.42 34.58 -5.62
N ASP A 39 -21.96 35.34 -4.63
CA ASP A 39 -22.84 36.23 -3.85
C ASP A 39 -23.32 37.45 -4.66
N ARG A 40 -22.51 37.98 -5.59
CA ARG A 40 -22.82 39.21 -6.33
C ARG A 40 -23.60 38.99 -7.62
N ASP A 41 -23.29 37.93 -8.38
CA ASP A 41 -23.88 37.69 -9.69
C ASP A 41 -24.73 36.41 -9.69
N PRO A 42 -26.08 36.50 -9.65
CA PRO A 42 -26.95 35.34 -9.73
C PRO A 42 -26.91 34.64 -11.11
N ALA A 43 -26.41 35.31 -12.16
CA ALA A 43 -26.27 34.71 -13.48
C ALA A 43 -25.08 33.74 -13.56
N TYR A 44 -24.09 33.86 -12.65
CA TYR A 44 -23.02 32.88 -12.48
C TYR A 44 -23.56 31.64 -11.75
N ALA A 45 -24.29 30.80 -12.47
CA ALA A 45 -25.17 29.79 -11.88
C ALA A 45 -24.42 28.62 -11.23
N HIS A 46 -23.28 28.19 -11.77
CA HIS A 46 -22.58 26.98 -11.35
C HIS A 46 -21.05 27.15 -11.40
N PHE A 47 -20.37 26.49 -10.47
CA PHE A 47 -18.92 26.26 -10.50
C PHE A 47 -18.62 24.84 -9.99
N THR A 48 -17.76 24.09 -10.68
CA THR A 48 -17.31 22.76 -10.25
C THR A 48 -15.96 22.86 -9.56
N LEU A 49 -15.90 22.42 -8.30
CA LEU A 49 -14.68 22.45 -7.50
C LEU A 49 -13.91 21.13 -7.61
N ASP A 50 -13.46 20.85 -8.83
CA ASP A 50 -12.52 19.80 -9.23
C ASP A 50 -12.80 18.35 -8.75
N GLY A 51 -14.02 18.08 -8.30
CA GLY A 51 -14.43 16.74 -7.88
C GLY A 51 -13.72 16.16 -6.64
N GLN A 52 -12.90 16.94 -5.94
CA GLN A 52 -12.14 16.53 -4.75
C GLN A 52 -12.53 17.39 -3.53
N THR A 53 -12.87 16.73 -2.43
CA THR A 53 -13.39 17.40 -1.22
C THR A 53 -12.30 17.88 -0.27
N ILE A 54 -11.04 17.42 -0.40
CA ILE A 54 -9.92 17.88 0.43
C ILE A 54 -9.73 19.40 0.36
N ILE A 55 -10.04 20.02 -0.78
CA ILE A 55 -9.95 21.46 -1.01
C ILE A 55 -10.78 22.24 0.02
N LEU A 56 -11.93 21.69 0.44
CA LEU A 56 -12.78 22.31 1.44
C LEU A 56 -12.09 22.32 2.82
N GLU A 57 -11.39 21.25 3.17
CA GLU A 57 -10.66 21.15 4.44
C GLU A 57 -9.43 22.04 4.44
N ASP A 58 -8.63 22.02 3.36
CA ASP A 58 -7.43 22.84 3.21
C ASP A 58 -7.75 24.34 3.32
N TYR A 59 -8.89 24.76 2.73
CA TYR A 59 -9.40 26.13 2.84
C TYR A 59 -9.91 26.45 4.24
N LEU A 60 -10.77 25.60 4.82
CA LEU A 60 -11.42 25.87 6.11
C LEU A 60 -10.48 25.77 7.32
N GLU A 61 -9.36 25.07 7.20
CA GLU A 61 -8.33 25.12 8.24
C GLU A 61 -7.68 26.53 8.31
N ILE A 62 -7.75 27.35 7.25
CA ILE A 62 -7.35 28.78 7.29
C ILE A 62 -8.54 29.74 7.47
N ARG A 63 -9.69 29.43 6.86
CA ARG A 63 -10.90 30.26 6.82
C ARG A 63 -12.10 29.57 7.49
N PRO A 64 -12.02 29.12 8.75
CA PRO A 64 -13.12 28.39 9.39
C PRO A 64 -14.42 29.21 9.46
N GLU A 65 -14.33 30.54 9.47
CA GLU A 65 -15.47 31.45 9.48
C GLU A 65 -16.32 31.41 8.19
N ARG A 66 -15.79 30.85 7.09
CA ARG A 66 -16.45 30.79 5.77
C ARG A 66 -17.23 29.51 5.52
N GLU A 67 -17.28 28.58 6.48
CA GLU A 67 -17.98 27.29 6.33
C GLU A 67 -19.46 27.47 5.97
N ALA A 68 -20.16 28.43 6.60
CA ALA A 68 -21.56 28.68 6.31
C ALA A 68 -21.82 29.18 4.89
N ASP A 69 -20.88 29.93 4.30
CA ASP A 69 -20.97 30.40 2.91
C ASP A 69 -20.83 29.23 1.93
N LEU A 70 -19.86 28.33 2.17
CA LEU A 70 -19.70 27.10 1.39
C LEU A 70 -20.96 26.22 1.45
N ILE A 71 -21.47 25.94 2.66
CA ILE A 71 -22.69 25.15 2.84
C ILE A 71 -23.86 25.76 2.06
N ARG A 72 -24.04 27.09 2.11
CA ARG A 72 -25.10 27.80 1.39
C ARG A 72 -25.00 27.57 -0.13
N HIS A 73 -23.84 27.82 -0.72
CA HIS A 73 -23.66 27.69 -2.17
C HIS A 73 -23.70 26.25 -2.66
N ILE A 74 -23.18 25.30 -1.87
CA ILE A 74 -23.22 23.86 -2.18
C ILE A 74 -24.66 23.35 -2.13
N ARG A 75 -25.42 23.64 -1.06
CA ARG A 75 -26.82 23.20 -0.94
C ARG A 75 -27.74 23.83 -1.97
N SER A 76 -27.41 25.02 -2.46
CA SER A 76 -28.14 25.67 -3.56
C SER A 76 -27.79 25.12 -4.95
N GLY A 77 -26.79 24.25 -5.06
CA GLY A 77 -26.30 23.68 -6.32
C GLY A 77 -25.44 24.65 -7.15
N ARG A 78 -25.04 25.79 -6.58
CA ARG A 78 -24.17 26.78 -7.24
C ARG A 78 -22.69 26.41 -7.17
N LEU A 79 -22.30 25.68 -6.13
CA LEU A 79 -20.97 25.09 -6.00
C LEU A 79 -21.11 23.56 -6.01
N VAL A 80 -20.45 22.88 -6.94
CA VAL A 80 -20.51 21.43 -7.13
C VAL A 80 -19.21 20.80 -6.59
N ILE A 81 -19.32 19.78 -5.74
CA ILE A 81 -18.20 19.16 -5.02
C ILE A 81 -18.22 17.63 -5.11
N GLY A 82 -17.07 16.99 -4.85
CA GLY A 82 -16.94 15.52 -4.81
C GLY A 82 -17.07 14.85 -6.19
N PRO A 83 -17.07 13.51 -6.27
CA PRO A 83 -17.31 12.58 -5.18
C PRO A 83 -16.06 12.17 -4.40
N TRP A 84 -14.86 12.51 -4.89
CA TRP A 84 -13.61 12.03 -4.32
C TRP A 84 -13.17 12.84 -3.10
N TYR A 85 -12.30 12.27 -2.27
CA TYR A 85 -11.52 13.04 -1.31
C TYR A 85 -10.38 13.80 -2.02
N ILE A 86 -9.60 13.09 -2.83
CA ILE A 86 -8.47 13.56 -3.65
C ILE A 86 -8.56 12.98 -5.08
N LEU A 87 -7.80 13.50 -6.03
CA LEU A 87 -7.71 12.93 -7.40
C LEU A 87 -6.42 12.10 -7.57
N PRO A 88 -6.47 10.76 -7.53
CA PRO A 88 -5.27 9.93 -7.51
C PRO A 88 -4.76 9.54 -8.90
N ASP A 89 -3.53 9.02 -8.95
CA ASP A 89 -3.14 8.10 -10.02
C ASP A 89 -3.71 6.70 -9.70
N GLU A 90 -4.49 6.15 -10.62
CA GLU A 90 -5.26 4.92 -10.37
C GLU A 90 -4.37 3.66 -10.27
N PHE A 91 -3.19 3.66 -10.90
CA PHE A 91 -2.32 2.48 -10.95
C PHE A 91 -1.31 2.41 -9.81
N LEU A 92 -1.00 3.56 -9.19
CA LEU A 92 0.01 3.66 -8.13
C LEU A 92 -0.54 3.54 -6.70
N VAL A 93 -1.87 3.49 -6.55
CA VAL A 93 -2.57 3.29 -5.27
C VAL A 93 -3.26 1.93 -5.21
N SER A 94 -3.50 1.43 -4.00
CA SER A 94 -4.17 0.16 -3.80
C SER A 94 -5.65 0.19 -4.15
N PRO A 95 -6.26 -0.98 -4.41
CA PRO A 95 -7.70 -1.09 -4.62
C PRO A 95 -8.57 -0.65 -3.44
N GLU A 96 -8.07 -0.82 -2.21
CA GLU A 96 -8.78 -0.34 -1.04
C GLU A 96 -8.60 1.17 -0.86
N ALA A 97 -7.45 1.75 -1.21
CA ALA A 97 -7.23 3.20 -1.17
C ALA A 97 -8.21 3.95 -2.10
N THR A 98 -8.49 3.43 -3.30
CA THR A 98 -9.54 3.99 -4.19
C THR A 98 -10.93 3.97 -3.55
N VAL A 99 -11.28 2.86 -2.89
CA VAL A 99 -12.55 2.74 -2.15
C VAL A 99 -12.55 3.73 -0.97
N ARG A 100 -11.44 3.90 -0.26
CA ARG A 100 -11.33 4.80 0.89
C ARG A 100 -11.41 6.26 0.48
N ASN A 101 -10.86 6.59 -0.69
CA ASN A 101 -10.95 7.90 -1.29
C ASN A 101 -12.42 8.30 -1.52
N LEU A 102 -13.25 7.41 -2.07
CA LEU A 102 -14.68 7.66 -2.27
C LEU A 102 -15.47 7.68 -0.94
N LEU A 103 -15.20 6.75 -0.01
CA LEU A 103 -15.84 6.74 1.31
C LEU A 103 -15.60 8.04 2.08
N ILE A 104 -14.36 8.52 2.08
CA ILE A 104 -13.97 9.77 2.75
C ILE A 104 -14.57 10.96 2.00
N GLY A 105 -14.54 10.96 0.67
CA GLY A 105 -15.18 11.99 -0.14
C GLY A 105 -16.68 12.12 0.13
N GLU A 106 -17.40 11.00 0.22
CA GLU A 106 -18.82 10.96 0.57
C GLU A 106 -19.08 11.49 1.98
N LYS A 107 -18.25 11.10 2.96
CA LYS A 107 -18.33 11.60 4.34
C LYS A 107 -18.11 13.11 4.42
N VAL A 108 -17.12 13.65 3.70
CA VAL A 108 -16.86 15.09 3.66
C VAL A 108 -18.01 15.82 2.95
N CYS A 109 -18.47 15.33 1.79
CA CYS A 109 -19.64 15.88 1.11
C CYS A 109 -20.85 15.97 2.04
N GLY A 110 -21.15 14.93 2.82
CA GLY A 110 -22.28 14.90 3.76
C GLY A 110 -22.30 16.02 4.80
N ARG A 111 -21.14 16.60 5.16
CA ARG A 111 -21.03 17.79 6.01
C ARG A 111 -21.56 19.05 5.30
N PHE A 112 -21.32 19.17 3.99
CA PHE A 112 -21.60 20.38 3.22
C PHE A 112 -22.93 20.33 2.45
N GLY A 113 -23.21 19.24 1.73
CA GLY A 113 -24.40 19.10 0.89
C GLY A 113 -24.34 17.87 -0.03
N ALA A 114 -25.03 17.93 -1.16
CA ALA A 114 -25.04 16.84 -2.12
C ALA A 114 -23.68 16.72 -2.83
N ARG A 115 -23.19 15.49 -2.98
CA ARG A 115 -22.04 15.19 -3.84
C ARG A 115 -22.43 15.21 -5.31
N MET A 116 -21.45 15.41 -6.18
CA MET A 116 -21.58 15.16 -7.60
C MET A 116 -21.52 13.65 -7.87
N ASP A 117 -22.61 13.07 -8.36
CA ASP A 117 -22.69 11.65 -8.71
C ASP A 117 -22.08 11.36 -10.09
N ILE A 118 -20.83 11.78 -10.28
CA ILE A 118 -20.06 11.64 -11.53
C ILE A 118 -18.64 11.25 -11.17
N GLY A 119 -18.12 10.18 -11.76
CA GLY A 119 -16.70 9.82 -11.70
C GLY A 119 -15.87 10.89 -12.39
N TYR A 120 -15.34 11.84 -11.62
CA TYR A 120 -14.56 12.95 -12.14
C TYR A 120 -13.09 12.56 -12.21
N LEU A 121 -12.59 12.27 -13.41
CA LEU A 121 -11.27 11.67 -13.66
C LEU A 121 -10.52 12.47 -14.75
N PRO A 122 -10.31 13.79 -14.57
CA PRO A 122 -9.85 14.66 -15.65
C PRO A 122 -8.41 14.40 -16.08
N ASP A 123 -7.53 13.98 -15.16
CA ASP A 123 -6.10 13.84 -15.43
C ASP A 123 -5.35 12.60 -14.87
N PRO A 124 -5.99 11.51 -14.36
CA PRO A 124 -5.26 10.27 -14.13
C PRO A 124 -4.55 9.74 -15.38
N PHE A 125 -3.36 9.18 -15.24
CA PHE A 125 -2.48 8.78 -16.34
C PHE A 125 -2.83 7.40 -16.95
N GLY A 126 -4.09 7.30 -17.38
CA GLY A 126 -4.76 6.07 -17.80
C GLY A 126 -5.71 5.57 -16.71
N HIS A 127 -6.52 4.57 -17.07
CA HIS A 127 -7.61 4.13 -16.21
C HIS A 127 -7.69 2.62 -16.02
N ILE A 128 -7.95 2.18 -14.79
CA ILE A 128 -8.08 0.76 -14.42
C ILE A 128 -9.37 0.15 -14.97
N GLY A 129 -9.35 -1.13 -15.37
CA GLY A 129 -10.52 -1.79 -15.95
C GLY A 129 -11.73 -1.95 -15.02
N GLN A 130 -11.51 -1.94 -13.70
CA GLN A 130 -12.57 -2.13 -12.69
C GLN A 130 -13.26 -0.83 -12.26
N MET A 131 -12.83 0.34 -12.75
CA MET A 131 -13.41 1.62 -12.32
C MET A 131 -14.94 1.72 -12.56
N PRO A 132 -15.53 1.26 -13.68
CA PRO A 132 -16.99 1.19 -13.82
C PRO A 132 -17.69 0.43 -12.68
N GLN A 133 -17.15 -0.74 -12.28
CA GLN A 133 -17.68 -1.51 -11.17
C GLN A 133 -17.52 -0.78 -9.82
N ILE A 134 -16.36 -0.15 -9.59
CA ILE A 134 -16.07 0.63 -8.37
C ILE A 134 -17.05 1.80 -8.25
N LEU A 135 -17.20 2.62 -9.29
CA LEU A 135 -18.11 3.77 -9.29
C LEU A 135 -19.57 3.34 -9.04
N LYS A 136 -20.03 2.25 -9.65
CA LYS A 136 -21.34 1.67 -9.34
C LYS A 136 -21.47 1.20 -7.90
N GLY A 137 -20.37 0.74 -7.31
CA GLY A 137 -20.25 0.46 -5.87
C GLY A 137 -20.56 1.66 -4.97
N PHE A 138 -20.59 2.88 -5.50
CA PHE A 138 -21.00 4.12 -4.83
C PHE A 138 -22.24 4.76 -5.49
N GLY A 139 -22.99 4.01 -6.29
CA GLY A 139 -24.18 4.52 -6.99
C GLY A 139 -23.87 5.52 -8.11
N ILE A 140 -22.62 5.62 -8.56
CA ILE A 140 -22.19 6.50 -9.64
C ILE A 140 -22.22 5.71 -10.96
N GLU A 141 -23.06 6.15 -11.90
CA GLU A 141 -23.29 5.43 -13.17
C GLU A 141 -22.69 6.12 -14.40
N ASN A 142 -21.92 7.19 -14.18
CA ASN A 142 -21.33 7.96 -15.25
C ASN A 142 -20.00 8.61 -14.82
N ALA A 143 -19.17 8.93 -15.81
CA ALA A 143 -17.85 9.51 -15.60
C ALA A 143 -17.48 10.51 -16.70
N VAL A 144 -16.50 11.35 -16.39
CA VAL A 144 -15.81 12.23 -17.34
C VAL A 144 -14.31 12.00 -17.19
N PHE A 145 -13.61 11.80 -18.30
CA PHE A 145 -12.16 11.66 -18.29
C PHE A 145 -11.52 12.11 -19.60
N ARG A 146 -10.21 12.37 -19.56
CA ARG A 146 -9.42 12.86 -20.70
C ARG A 146 -8.49 11.80 -21.30
N ARG A 147 -7.86 10.95 -20.49
CA ARG A 147 -6.70 10.15 -20.94
C ARG A 147 -7.11 8.71 -21.26
N GLY A 148 -6.25 7.99 -21.97
CA GLY A 148 -6.39 6.55 -22.19
C GLY A 148 -7.22 6.12 -23.41
N LEU A 149 -7.74 7.07 -24.20
CA LEU A 149 -8.47 6.82 -25.44
C LEU A 149 -7.82 7.49 -26.65
N SER A 150 -8.15 6.97 -27.83
CA SER A 150 -7.65 7.37 -29.14
C SER A 150 -8.67 8.25 -29.89
N ASP A 151 -9.32 7.70 -30.91
CA ASP A 151 -10.29 8.35 -31.80
C ASP A 151 -11.75 8.02 -31.47
N GLU A 152 -12.01 7.42 -30.31
CA GLU A 152 -13.34 7.21 -29.78
C GLU A 152 -14.15 8.52 -29.72
N PRO A 153 -15.49 8.45 -29.91
CA PRO A 153 -16.36 9.61 -29.86
C PRO A 153 -16.44 10.21 -28.44
N CYS A 154 -17.01 11.42 -28.36
CA CYS A 154 -17.19 12.15 -27.11
C CYS A 154 -18.15 11.43 -26.14
N GLU A 155 -19.03 10.56 -26.62
CA GLU A 155 -19.95 9.77 -25.80
C GLU A 155 -19.78 8.26 -26.05
N LEU A 156 -19.60 7.49 -24.98
CA LEU A 156 -19.40 6.04 -25.06
C LEU A 156 -19.85 5.32 -23.78
N TRP A 157 -19.91 3.99 -23.85
CA TRP A 157 -20.06 3.12 -22.67
C TRP A 157 -18.71 2.50 -22.31
N TRP A 158 -18.35 2.52 -21.03
CA TRP A 158 -17.16 1.85 -20.53
C TRP A 158 -17.54 0.68 -19.62
N GLN A 159 -17.09 -0.52 -19.96
CA GLN A 159 -17.47 -1.77 -19.30
C GLN A 159 -16.29 -2.47 -18.63
N SER A 160 -16.48 -2.81 -17.35
CA SER A 160 -15.58 -3.63 -16.54
C SER A 160 -15.65 -5.13 -16.89
N PRO A 161 -14.63 -5.93 -16.50
CA PRO A 161 -14.60 -7.37 -16.76
C PRO A 161 -15.77 -8.17 -16.16
N ASP A 162 -16.44 -7.68 -15.11
CA ASP A 162 -17.64 -8.29 -14.52
C ASP A 162 -18.92 -8.04 -15.36
N GLY A 163 -18.83 -7.17 -16.37
CA GLY A 163 -19.94 -6.72 -17.21
C GLY A 163 -20.57 -5.40 -16.76
N SER A 164 -20.15 -4.82 -15.63
CA SER A 164 -20.64 -3.51 -15.18
C SER A 164 -20.23 -2.41 -16.16
N GLY A 165 -21.21 -1.71 -16.75
CA GLY A 165 -20.96 -0.60 -17.67
C GLY A 165 -21.48 0.75 -17.17
N ILE A 166 -20.71 1.82 -17.38
CA ILE A 166 -21.09 3.22 -17.07
C ILE A 166 -21.05 4.10 -18.33
N PHE A 167 -21.80 5.20 -18.32
CA PHE A 167 -21.74 6.21 -19.38
C PHE A 167 -20.50 7.09 -19.21
N VAL A 168 -19.81 7.39 -20.30
CA VAL A 168 -18.65 8.27 -20.28
C VAL A 168 -18.85 9.42 -21.25
N SER A 169 -18.59 10.64 -20.78
CA SER A 169 -18.31 11.78 -21.65
C SER A 169 -16.80 11.97 -21.72
N TYR A 170 -16.20 11.53 -22.84
CA TYR A 170 -14.78 11.67 -23.13
C TYR A 170 -14.45 13.14 -23.39
N LEU A 171 -13.57 13.70 -22.56
CA LEU A 171 -13.03 15.05 -22.67
C LEU A 171 -12.00 15.11 -23.79
N ARG A 172 -12.46 14.83 -25.01
CA ARG A 172 -11.63 14.69 -26.20
C ARG A 172 -10.65 15.86 -26.29
N ASP A 173 -11.12 17.10 -26.37
CA ASP A 173 -10.23 18.27 -26.50
C ASP A 173 -9.66 18.79 -25.17
N GLY A 174 -9.60 17.95 -24.14
CA GLY A 174 -9.10 18.30 -22.81
C GLY A 174 -10.15 18.96 -21.92
N TYR A 175 -9.83 19.05 -20.62
CA TYR A 175 -10.61 19.83 -19.67
C TYR A 175 -10.37 21.34 -19.77
N ASP A 176 -9.39 21.74 -20.57
CA ASP A 176 -8.98 23.12 -20.83
C ASP A 176 -9.52 23.67 -22.17
N ASN A 177 -10.48 22.97 -22.79
CA ASN A 177 -10.92 23.27 -24.15
C ASN A 177 -11.50 24.70 -24.33
N ILE A 178 -11.99 25.36 -23.27
CA ILE A 178 -12.31 26.79 -23.28
C ILE A 178 -11.71 27.53 -22.07
N ALA A 179 -10.52 27.14 -21.64
CA ALA A 179 -9.75 27.90 -20.67
C ALA A 179 -9.52 29.34 -21.15
N ARG A 180 -9.45 30.29 -20.21
CA ARG A 180 -9.11 31.72 -20.48
C ARG A 180 -9.96 32.32 -21.64
N LEU A 181 -11.28 32.35 -21.48
CA LEU A 181 -12.20 32.79 -22.53
C LEU A 181 -11.88 34.23 -22.98
N PRO A 182 -11.83 34.50 -24.30
CA PRO A 182 -11.70 35.86 -24.79
C PRO A 182 -12.87 36.73 -24.34
N THR A 183 -12.58 37.96 -23.90
CA THR A 183 -13.61 38.91 -23.41
C THR A 183 -14.15 39.83 -24.50
N GLU A 184 -13.50 39.89 -25.67
CA GLU A 184 -13.97 40.66 -26.81
C GLU A 184 -15.00 39.85 -27.61
N PRO A 185 -16.22 40.37 -27.88
CA PRO A 185 -17.33 39.58 -28.44
C PRO A 185 -17.05 38.86 -29.76
N ALA A 186 -16.37 39.50 -30.73
CA ALA A 186 -16.09 38.85 -32.02
C ALA A 186 -15.08 37.71 -31.88
N THR A 187 -14.06 37.90 -31.06
CA THR A 187 -13.04 36.91 -30.73
C THR A 187 -13.63 35.75 -29.92
N PHE A 188 -14.52 36.04 -28.96
CA PHE A 188 -15.27 35.04 -28.20
C PHE A 188 -16.11 34.14 -29.12
N LEU A 189 -16.87 34.72 -30.05
CA LEU A 189 -17.68 33.95 -31.00
C LEU A 189 -16.83 33.06 -31.91
N ALA A 190 -15.73 33.60 -32.45
CA ALA A 190 -14.81 32.82 -33.28
C ALA A 190 -14.18 31.67 -32.49
N PHE A 191 -13.83 31.91 -31.23
CA PHE A 191 -13.26 30.91 -30.34
C PHE A 191 -14.25 29.78 -30.03
N ILE A 192 -15.50 30.11 -29.71
CA ILE A 192 -16.55 29.11 -29.46
C ILE A 192 -16.88 28.30 -30.72
N GLU A 193 -16.97 28.95 -31.89
CA GLU A 193 -17.22 28.28 -33.16
C GLU A 193 -16.10 27.28 -33.51
N ASP A 194 -14.84 27.65 -33.28
CA ASP A 194 -13.68 26.77 -33.50
C ASP A 194 -13.74 25.50 -32.62
N ARG A 195 -14.15 25.63 -31.35
CA ARG A 195 -14.35 24.48 -30.45
C ARG A 195 -15.54 23.62 -30.88
N TYR A 196 -16.63 24.26 -31.33
CA TYR A 196 -17.76 23.55 -31.90
C TYR A 196 -17.35 22.72 -33.12
N GLN A 197 -16.59 23.29 -34.06
CA GLN A 197 -16.13 22.58 -35.27
C GLN A 197 -15.18 21.42 -34.94
N SER A 198 -14.43 21.51 -33.84
CA SER A 198 -13.56 20.43 -33.36
C SER A 198 -14.35 19.26 -32.75
N LEU A 199 -15.33 19.55 -31.87
CA LEU A 199 -16.04 18.52 -31.12
C LEU A 199 -17.23 17.90 -31.85
N ALA A 200 -17.99 18.71 -32.61
CA ALA A 200 -19.22 18.26 -33.26
C ALA A 200 -19.05 17.04 -34.20
N PRO A 201 -17.95 16.90 -34.97
CA PRO A 201 -17.73 15.69 -35.78
C PRO A 201 -17.55 14.40 -34.97
N HIS A 202 -17.26 14.52 -33.68
CA HIS A 202 -16.99 13.41 -32.77
C HIS A 202 -18.10 13.18 -31.74
N SER A 203 -19.21 13.90 -31.83
CA SER A 203 -20.36 13.74 -30.91
C SER A 203 -21.58 13.23 -31.66
N ALA A 204 -22.33 12.33 -31.04
CA ALA A 204 -23.55 11.77 -31.60
C ALA A 204 -24.81 12.57 -31.22
N ILE A 205 -24.67 13.56 -30.34
CA ILE A 205 -25.77 14.32 -29.73
C ILE A 205 -25.70 15.81 -30.07
N SER A 206 -26.80 16.52 -29.83
CA SER A 206 -26.88 17.97 -30.03
C SER A 206 -26.39 18.80 -28.83
N HIS A 207 -25.95 18.14 -27.77
CA HIS A 207 -25.37 18.71 -26.56
C HIS A 207 -23.84 18.53 -26.56
N LEU A 208 -23.07 19.63 -26.56
CA LEU A 208 -21.61 19.55 -26.43
C LEU A 208 -21.14 20.16 -25.10
N LEU A 209 -20.08 19.59 -24.56
CA LEU A 209 -19.47 20.01 -23.30
C LEU A 209 -18.26 20.92 -23.55
N LEU A 210 -18.31 22.11 -22.97
CA LEU A 210 -17.22 23.09 -22.98
C LEU A 210 -16.80 23.40 -21.54
N LEU A 211 -15.51 23.26 -21.24
CA LEU A 211 -14.94 23.30 -19.90
C LEU A 211 -14.12 24.59 -19.72
N ASN A 212 -14.67 25.52 -18.95
CA ASN A 212 -14.05 26.82 -18.68
C ASN A 212 -13.22 26.75 -17.40
N GLY A 213 -11.98 26.29 -17.55
CA GLY A 213 -11.04 26.08 -16.48
C GLY A 213 -9.79 25.39 -17.00
N THR A 214 -8.74 25.38 -16.22
CA THR A 214 -7.49 24.63 -16.44
C THR A 214 -6.75 24.60 -15.09
N ASP A 215 -5.52 24.13 -15.07
CA ASP A 215 -4.69 24.01 -13.87
C ASP A 215 -4.58 25.36 -13.16
N HIS A 216 -5.01 25.38 -11.90
CA HIS A 216 -5.01 26.51 -10.97
C HIS A 216 -5.65 27.80 -11.52
N GLN A 217 -6.61 27.70 -12.45
CA GLN A 217 -7.28 28.85 -13.04
C GLN A 217 -8.34 29.43 -12.11
N GLU A 218 -8.26 30.74 -11.84
CA GLU A 218 -9.33 31.45 -11.11
C GLU A 218 -10.64 31.53 -11.94
N PRO A 219 -11.80 31.60 -11.26
CA PRO A 219 -13.09 31.78 -11.93
C PRO A 219 -13.15 33.09 -12.72
N GLN A 220 -13.71 33.06 -13.93
CA GLN A 220 -13.86 34.24 -14.79
C GLN A 220 -15.24 34.90 -14.58
N PRO A 221 -15.36 36.04 -13.87
CA PRO A 221 -16.66 36.66 -13.58
C PRO A 221 -17.40 37.14 -14.84
N GLU A 222 -16.71 37.31 -15.97
CA GLU A 222 -17.29 37.84 -17.21
C GLU A 222 -18.17 36.82 -17.96
N VAL A 223 -18.07 35.53 -17.65
CA VAL A 223 -18.74 34.44 -18.40
C VAL A 223 -20.25 34.67 -18.64
N PRO A 224 -21.06 35.05 -17.64
CA PRO A 224 -22.49 35.29 -17.87
C PRO A 224 -22.75 36.44 -18.84
N SER A 225 -21.96 37.51 -18.75
CA SER A 225 -22.10 38.68 -19.63
C SER A 225 -21.70 38.36 -21.08
N LEU A 226 -20.66 37.55 -21.28
CA LEU A 226 -20.21 37.12 -22.61
C LEU A 226 -21.28 36.29 -23.32
N ILE A 227 -21.85 35.32 -22.62
CA ILE A 227 -22.94 34.46 -23.13
C ILE A 227 -24.18 35.30 -23.48
N ALA A 228 -24.49 36.33 -22.69
CA ALA A 228 -25.64 37.20 -22.93
C ALA A 228 -25.48 38.12 -24.16
N ILE A 229 -24.24 38.51 -24.48
CA ILE A 229 -23.95 39.46 -25.57
C ILE A 229 -23.75 38.74 -26.91
N ALA A 230 -23.33 37.47 -26.89
CA ALA A 230 -22.90 36.77 -28.09
C ALA A 230 -23.26 35.28 -28.03
N SER A 231 -23.97 34.79 -29.05
CA SER A 231 -24.22 33.36 -29.28
C SER A 231 -24.12 33.02 -30.77
N PRO A 232 -23.50 31.90 -31.16
CA PRO A 232 -23.49 31.47 -32.55
C PRO A 232 -24.93 31.24 -33.06
N PRO A 233 -25.21 31.47 -34.36
CA PRO A 233 -26.51 31.14 -34.96
C PRO A 233 -26.92 29.68 -34.70
N ASP A 234 -28.22 29.43 -34.50
CA ASP A 234 -28.81 28.10 -34.25
C ASP A 234 -28.24 27.31 -33.05
N THR A 235 -27.50 28.00 -32.17
CA THR A 235 -26.79 27.45 -31.02
C THR A 235 -27.20 28.15 -29.74
N ARG A 236 -27.45 27.38 -28.69
CA ARG A 236 -27.74 27.85 -27.33
C ARG A 236 -26.50 27.70 -26.48
N LEU A 237 -25.92 28.80 -26.00
CA LEU A 237 -24.91 28.78 -24.95
C LEU A 237 -25.58 28.80 -23.58
N VAL A 238 -25.18 27.91 -22.67
CA VAL A 238 -25.68 27.88 -21.29
C VAL A 238 -24.55 27.67 -20.30
N ILE A 239 -24.56 28.42 -19.19
CA ILE A 239 -23.79 28.05 -18.01
C ILE A 239 -24.45 26.82 -17.40
N SER A 240 -23.69 25.74 -17.28
CA SER A 240 -24.15 24.41 -16.89
C SER A 240 -23.29 23.87 -15.75
N SER A 241 -23.72 22.73 -15.21
CA SER A 241 -22.89 21.82 -14.42
C SER A 241 -22.73 20.50 -15.15
N PHE A 242 -21.79 19.65 -14.71
CA PHE A 242 -21.67 18.29 -15.23
C PHE A 242 -22.96 17.47 -15.05
N PRO A 243 -23.64 17.46 -13.87
CA PRO A 243 -24.92 16.75 -13.72
C PRO A 243 -25.99 17.20 -14.71
N ALA A 244 -26.10 18.50 -14.96
CA ALA A 244 -27.06 19.03 -15.92
C ALA A 244 -26.75 18.62 -17.36
N TYR A 245 -25.47 18.61 -17.75
CA TYR A 245 -25.04 18.15 -19.07
C TYR A 245 -25.28 16.65 -19.25
N ILE A 246 -24.84 15.81 -18.30
CA ILE A 246 -25.01 14.35 -18.38
C ILE A 246 -26.50 13.97 -18.47
N ALA A 247 -27.37 14.62 -17.68
CA ALA A 247 -28.80 14.40 -17.75
C ALA A 247 -29.39 14.75 -19.13
N ALA A 248 -28.93 15.85 -19.75
CA ALA A 248 -29.36 16.24 -21.09
C ALA A 248 -28.87 15.26 -22.16
N ALA A 249 -27.58 14.88 -22.11
CA ALA A 249 -26.97 13.91 -23.03
C ALA A 249 -27.68 12.56 -22.99
N LEU A 250 -27.83 11.96 -21.79
CA LEU A 250 -28.53 10.69 -21.61
C LEU A 250 -30.01 10.77 -22.02
N GLY A 251 -30.65 11.91 -21.76
CA GLY A 251 -32.01 12.19 -22.21
C GLY A 251 -32.14 12.14 -23.74
N GLU A 252 -31.24 12.81 -24.46
CA GLU A 252 -31.21 12.81 -25.92
C GLU A 252 -30.92 11.40 -26.47
N ILE A 253 -29.87 10.74 -25.96
CA ILE A 253 -29.48 9.37 -26.35
C ILE A 253 -30.67 8.42 -26.24
N LYS A 254 -31.41 8.49 -25.12
CA LYS A 254 -32.58 7.65 -24.88
C LYS A 254 -33.74 7.98 -25.82
N VAL A 255 -34.06 9.26 -26.02
CA VAL A 255 -35.19 9.69 -26.86
C VAL A 255 -34.94 9.38 -28.34
N GLN A 256 -33.71 9.56 -28.81
CA GLN A 256 -33.32 9.32 -30.20
C GLN A 256 -32.84 7.88 -30.46
N ASN A 257 -32.73 7.05 -29.41
CA ASN A 257 -32.22 5.68 -29.48
C ASN A 257 -30.84 5.61 -30.16
N ILE A 258 -29.93 6.50 -29.74
CA ILE A 258 -28.56 6.58 -30.26
C ILE A 258 -27.77 5.39 -29.72
N ASN A 259 -27.11 4.65 -30.61
CA ASN A 259 -26.23 3.57 -30.23
C ASN A 259 -24.80 4.10 -30.08
N LEU A 260 -24.22 3.92 -28.89
CA LEU A 260 -22.86 4.35 -28.57
C LEU A 260 -21.89 3.17 -28.56
N PRO A 261 -20.61 3.37 -28.88
CA PRO A 261 -19.62 2.30 -28.77
C PRO A 261 -19.39 1.90 -27.32
N ILE A 262 -18.96 0.65 -27.13
CA ILE A 262 -18.55 0.10 -25.83
C ILE A 262 -17.04 -0.10 -25.84
N VAL A 263 -16.35 0.48 -24.88
CA VAL A 263 -14.93 0.20 -24.59
C VAL A 263 -14.84 -0.69 -23.36
N HIS A 264 -13.86 -1.59 -23.33
CA HIS A 264 -13.76 -2.63 -22.31
C HIS A 264 -12.43 -2.55 -21.56
N GLY A 265 -12.48 -2.77 -20.24
CA GLY A 265 -11.28 -2.94 -19.43
C GLY A 265 -10.41 -1.70 -19.30
N GLU A 266 -9.11 -1.90 -19.16
CA GLU A 266 -8.10 -0.86 -18.91
C GLU A 266 -7.96 0.11 -20.10
N LEU A 267 -7.86 1.42 -19.85
CA LEU A 267 -7.74 2.46 -20.88
C LEU A 267 -6.36 3.11 -20.83
N ARG A 268 -5.49 2.74 -21.77
CA ARG A 268 -4.07 3.13 -21.80
C ARG A 268 -3.55 3.42 -23.22
N ASP A 269 -4.36 4.07 -24.05
CA ASP A 269 -3.90 4.56 -25.35
C ASP A 269 -3.30 5.99 -25.25
N PRO A 270 -2.00 6.18 -25.59
CA PRO A 270 -1.32 7.47 -25.51
C PRO A 270 -1.42 8.31 -26.80
N LYS A 271 -2.20 7.88 -27.81
CA LYS A 271 -2.24 8.53 -29.12
C LYS A 271 -2.64 10.01 -29.02
N ARG A 272 -3.68 10.33 -28.24
CA ARG A 272 -4.26 11.68 -28.18
C ARG A 272 -3.82 12.50 -26.96
N HIS A 273 -3.61 11.85 -25.83
CA HIS A 273 -3.15 12.47 -24.60
C HIS A 273 -1.99 11.67 -24.01
N HIS A 274 -1.05 12.34 -23.37
CA HIS A 274 0.08 11.65 -22.73
C HIS A 274 -0.44 10.70 -21.62
N LEU A 275 0.22 9.57 -21.44
CA LEU A 275 0.08 8.65 -20.30
C LEU A 275 1.29 8.64 -19.40
N LEU A 276 2.39 9.29 -19.80
CA LEU A 276 3.48 9.64 -18.89
C LEU A 276 4.03 8.41 -18.12
N PRO A 277 4.36 7.29 -18.80
CA PRO A 277 4.63 6.00 -18.15
C PRO A 277 5.87 6.00 -17.23
N GLY A 278 6.76 7.00 -17.33
CA GLY A 278 7.93 7.10 -16.46
C GLY A 278 7.62 7.40 -15.00
N VAL A 279 6.39 7.86 -14.69
CA VAL A 279 5.93 8.08 -13.29
C VAL A 279 5.88 6.79 -12.47
N LEU A 280 5.80 5.64 -13.14
CA LEU A 280 5.75 4.32 -12.49
C LEU A 280 7.04 4.00 -11.73
N SER A 281 8.17 4.56 -12.17
CA SER A 281 9.49 4.39 -11.56
C SER A 281 10.11 5.68 -11.02
N SER A 282 9.47 6.84 -11.20
CA SER A 282 9.94 8.10 -10.62
C SER A 282 9.93 8.07 -9.10
N ARG A 283 11.09 8.33 -8.48
CA ARG A 283 11.22 8.43 -7.02
C ARG A 283 10.70 7.16 -6.35
N VAL A 284 11.36 6.04 -6.65
CA VAL A 284 10.88 4.69 -6.28
C VAL A 284 10.57 4.55 -4.79
N TRP A 285 11.29 5.28 -3.94
CA TRP A 285 11.06 5.31 -2.49
C TRP A 285 9.62 5.72 -2.11
N ILE A 286 8.97 6.59 -2.89
CA ILE A 286 7.57 7.00 -2.66
C ILE A 286 6.65 5.80 -2.82
N LYS A 287 6.85 4.99 -3.87
CA LYS A 287 6.03 3.82 -4.16
C LYS A 287 6.25 2.72 -3.11
N GLN A 288 7.48 2.59 -2.62
CA GLN A 288 7.84 1.67 -1.54
C GLN A 288 7.21 2.05 -0.20
N ARG A 289 7.29 3.33 0.19
CA ARG A 289 6.64 3.84 1.41
C ARG A 289 5.11 3.75 1.30
N ASN A 290 4.54 4.07 0.13
CA ASN A 290 3.11 3.88 -0.10
C ASN A 290 2.68 2.42 0.05
N HIS A 291 3.36 1.50 -0.60
CA HIS A 291 3.09 0.07 -0.48
C HIS A 291 3.17 -0.43 0.98
N THR A 292 4.15 0.07 1.74
CA THR A 292 4.32 -0.25 3.17
C THR A 292 3.12 0.24 3.98
N CYS A 293 2.72 1.50 3.80
CA CYS A 293 1.57 2.09 4.48
C CYS A 293 0.23 1.41 4.12
N GLU A 294 -0.02 1.16 2.84
CA GLU A 294 -1.21 0.43 2.38
C GLU A 294 -1.27 -0.97 2.99
N THR A 295 -0.16 -1.71 2.94
CA THR A 295 -0.06 -3.04 3.54
C THR A 295 -0.29 -3.01 5.05
N LEU A 296 0.26 -2.02 5.75
CA LEU A 296 0.09 -1.83 7.19
C LEU A 296 -1.37 -1.52 7.56
N LEU A 297 -2.05 -0.62 6.84
CA LEU A 297 -3.42 -0.28 7.17
C LEU A 297 -4.39 -1.42 6.80
N GLU A 298 -4.29 -1.93 5.58
CA GLU A 298 -5.24 -2.90 5.00
C GLU A 298 -5.12 -4.29 5.61
N ARG A 299 -3.90 -4.76 5.89
CA ARG A 299 -3.65 -6.15 6.30
C ARG A 299 -3.36 -6.33 7.77
N TRP A 300 -2.91 -5.27 8.44
CA TRP A 300 -2.55 -5.32 9.87
C TRP A 300 -3.49 -4.48 10.72
N THR A 301 -3.59 -3.19 10.45
CA THR A 301 -4.24 -2.26 11.37
C THR A 301 -5.74 -2.53 11.43
N GLU A 302 -6.42 -2.60 10.28
CA GLU A 302 -7.88 -2.77 10.27
C GLU A 302 -8.35 -4.16 10.72
N PRO A 303 -7.84 -5.28 10.18
CA PRO A 303 -8.38 -6.60 10.51
C PRO A 303 -8.20 -6.94 12.00
N PHE A 304 -7.04 -6.59 12.56
CA PHE A 304 -6.75 -6.89 13.97
C PHE A 304 -7.37 -5.86 14.93
N SER A 305 -7.62 -4.62 14.49
CA SER A 305 -8.44 -3.68 15.27
C SER A 305 -9.89 -4.17 15.36
N ALA A 306 -10.48 -4.55 14.23
CA ALA A 306 -11.84 -5.09 14.19
C ALA A 306 -11.96 -6.36 15.04
N TRP A 307 -10.99 -7.26 14.97
CA TRP A 307 -10.96 -8.46 15.83
C TRP A 307 -10.91 -8.07 17.31
N ALA A 308 -9.95 -7.25 17.71
CA ALA A 308 -9.74 -6.91 19.10
C ALA A 308 -10.96 -6.20 19.73
N ASP A 309 -11.64 -5.32 18.98
CA ASP A 309 -12.87 -4.67 19.46
C ASP A 309 -14.04 -5.66 19.61
N LEU A 310 -14.16 -6.66 18.73
CA LEU A 310 -15.20 -7.69 18.84
C LEU A 310 -15.05 -8.55 20.12
N ILE A 311 -13.82 -8.97 20.44
CA ILE A 311 -13.58 -9.89 21.58
C ILE A 311 -13.44 -9.19 22.93
N ARG A 312 -13.21 -7.87 22.94
CA ARG A 312 -13.11 -7.03 24.15
C ARG A 312 -14.21 -5.97 24.25
N ALA A 313 -15.38 -6.28 23.68
CA ALA A 313 -16.55 -5.40 23.70
C ALA A 313 -17.05 -5.06 25.13
N ASP A 314 -16.84 -5.97 26.08
CA ASP A 314 -17.33 -5.83 27.47
C ASP A 314 -16.34 -5.13 28.43
N GLU A 315 -15.12 -4.79 27.99
CA GLU A 315 -14.14 -4.13 28.85
C GLU A 315 -14.51 -2.66 29.13
N PRO A 316 -14.20 -2.11 30.33
CA PRO A 316 -14.44 -0.70 30.61
C PRO A 316 -13.48 0.20 29.81
N ASP A 317 -13.97 1.36 29.32
CA ASP A 317 -13.21 2.34 28.52
C ASP A 317 -11.92 2.88 29.17
N ARG A 318 -11.76 2.70 30.48
CA ARG A 318 -10.58 3.10 31.24
C ARG A 318 -10.21 2.00 32.23
N THR A 319 -9.10 1.32 32.00
CA THR A 319 -8.32 0.79 33.12
C THR A 319 -7.75 1.97 33.90
N LEU A 320 -7.98 2.00 35.21
CA LEU A 320 -7.37 3.01 36.09
C LEU A 320 -5.84 2.92 35.93
N TRP A 321 -5.18 4.05 35.73
CA TRP A 321 -3.72 4.12 35.67
C TRP A 321 -3.14 3.60 36.98
N THR A 322 -2.57 2.39 36.96
CA THR A 322 -2.02 1.72 38.16
C THR A 322 -0.56 2.08 38.45
N GLY A 323 -0.01 3.06 37.72
CA GLY A 323 1.39 3.46 37.84
C GLY A 323 2.32 2.61 36.96
N HIS A 324 3.17 3.34 36.23
CA HIS A 324 4.32 2.90 35.44
C HIS A 324 4.02 2.14 34.11
N LEU A 325 4.01 2.94 33.02
CA LEU A 325 4.51 2.65 31.67
C LEU A 325 3.89 1.56 30.77
N THR A 326 2.59 1.30 30.86
CA THR A 326 1.84 0.83 29.66
C THR A 326 0.61 1.71 29.43
N THR A 327 0.57 2.42 28.30
CA THR A 327 -0.69 3.04 27.85
C THR A 327 -1.64 1.89 27.49
N PRO A 328 -2.82 1.79 28.12
CA PRO A 328 -3.76 0.72 27.81
C PRO A 328 -4.21 0.83 26.35
N ARG A 329 -4.62 -0.31 25.78
CA ARG A 329 -5.17 -0.38 24.42
C ARG A 329 -6.22 0.69 24.19
N ILE A 330 -6.13 1.40 23.06
CA ILE A 330 -7.19 2.28 22.59
C ILE A 330 -8.37 1.44 22.07
N ARG A 331 -9.55 1.63 22.66
CA ARG A 331 -10.80 1.07 22.15
C ARG A 331 -11.37 1.95 21.03
N ASN A 332 -12.06 1.34 20.07
CA ASN A 332 -12.62 2.03 18.92
C ASN A 332 -11.59 2.93 18.20
N PRO A 333 -10.44 2.37 17.74
CA PRO A 333 -9.36 3.14 17.14
C PRO A 333 -9.72 3.75 15.78
N GLU A 334 -10.94 3.55 15.27
CA GLU A 334 -11.45 4.04 13.98
C GLU A 334 -11.15 5.52 13.71
N GLY A 335 -11.20 6.38 14.74
CA GLY A 335 -10.84 7.79 14.59
C GLY A 335 -9.38 8.00 14.16
N LEU A 336 -8.46 7.22 14.75
CA LEU A 336 -7.03 7.25 14.42
C LEU A 336 -6.74 6.54 13.10
N ILE A 337 -7.41 5.41 12.83
CA ILE A 337 -7.29 4.69 11.55
C ILE A 337 -7.77 5.57 10.40
N HIS A 338 -8.90 6.25 10.55
CA HIS A 338 -9.40 7.22 9.57
C HIS A 338 -8.43 8.40 9.40
N HIS A 339 -7.80 8.88 10.48
CA HIS A 339 -6.77 9.91 10.38
C HIS A 339 -5.54 9.42 9.58
N ALA A 340 -5.06 8.20 9.84
CA ALA A 340 -3.97 7.59 9.08
C ALA A 340 -4.34 7.42 7.59
N TRP A 341 -5.56 6.97 7.27
CA TRP A 341 -6.02 6.94 5.88
C TRP A 341 -6.05 8.32 5.22
N LYS A 342 -6.48 9.37 5.93
CA LYS A 342 -6.46 10.73 5.36
C LYS A 342 -5.05 11.22 5.11
N LEU A 343 -4.10 10.94 6.02
CA LEU A 343 -2.68 11.26 5.83
C LEU A 343 -2.09 10.51 4.63
N LEU A 344 -2.43 9.22 4.47
CA LEU A 344 -1.99 8.42 3.34
C LEU A 344 -2.59 8.93 2.02
N LEU A 345 -3.91 9.18 1.98
CA LEU A 345 -4.59 9.73 0.81
C LEU A 345 -4.09 11.12 0.43
N GLN A 346 -3.58 11.92 1.37
CA GLN A 346 -2.93 13.19 1.03
C GLN A 346 -1.69 12.99 0.17
N CYS A 347 -1.00 11.84 0.28
CA CYS A 347 0.12 11.45 -0.58
C CYS A 347 -0.31 10.87 -1.93
N HIS A 348 -1.61 10.65 -2.13
CA HIS A 348 -2.17 10.00 -3.32
C HIS A 348 -2.59 10.92 -4.47
N PRO A 349 -2.68 12.28 -4.37
CA PRO A 349 -2.87 13.10 -5.55
C PRO A 349 -1.88 12.69 -6.63
N HIS A 350 -2.34 12.63 -7.89
CA HIS A 350 -1.54 12.08 -8.98
C HIS A 350 -0.14 12.70 -9.04
N ASP A 351 0.01 14.03 -8.94
CA ASP A 351 1.33 14.69 -8.93
C ASP A 351 2.23 14.38 -7.71
N SER A 352 1.64 13.96 -6.59
CA SER A 352 2.35 13.50 -5.40
C SER A 352 2.84 12.07 -5.59
N ILE A 353 1.93 11.11 -5.75
CA ILE A 353 2.28 9.67 -5.82
C ILE A 353 3.10 9.32 -7.06
N CYS A 354 2.89 10.03 -8.17
CA CYS A 354 3.67 9.86 -9.40
C CYS A 354 5.12 10.32 -9.24
N GLY A 355 5.47 11.06 -8.18
CA GLY A 355 6.84 11.54 -7.97
C GLY A 355 7.24 12.68 -8.92
N CYS A 356 6.26 13.33 -9.55
CA CYS A 356 6.45 14.32 -10.62
C CYS A 356 6.28 15.79 -10.17
N SER A 357 6.47 16.04 -8.87
CA SER A 357 6.53 17.37 -8.26
C SER A 357 7.96 17.83 -7.96
N VAL A 358 8.11 19.09 -7.53
CA VAL A 358 9.39 19.62 -7.02
C VAL A 358 9.82 18.91 -5.73
N ASP A 359 11.12 18.92 -5.44
CA ASP A 359 11.70 18.14 -4.33
C ASP A 359 11.04 18.42 -2.96
N GLN A 360 10.72 19.68 -2.67
CA GLN A 360 10.08 20.07 -1.41
C GLN A 360 8.73 19.37 -1.17
N VAL A 361 7.95 19.12 -2.23
CA VAL A 361 6.67 18.40 -2.12
C VAL A 361 6.91 16.98 -1.61
N HIS A 362 7.93 16.31 -2.13
CA HIS A 362 8.25 14.93 -1.77
C HIS A 362 8.89 14.84 -0.38
N GLU A 363 9.66 15.85 0.05
CA GLU A 363 10.11 15.93 1.45
C GLU A 363 8.91 16.03 2.42
N GLU A 364 7.87 16.82 2.08
CA GLU A 364 6.63 16.91 2.86
C GLU A 364 5.78 15.62 2.84
N MET A 365 6.00 14.71 1.88
CA MET A 365 5.37 13.39 1.87
C MET A 365 6.00 12.44 2.90
N ARG A 366 7.29 12.58 3.21
CA ARG A 366 7.98 11.71 4.18
C ARG A 366 7.30 11.77 5.55
N ASP A 367 7.03 12.99 6.04
CA ASP A 367 6.38 13.21 7.33
C ASP A 367 4.97 12.60 7.40
N ARG A 368 4.25 12.60 6.27
CA ARG A 368 2.92 11.98 6.18
C ARG A 368 3.03 10.46 6.26
N PHE A 369 3.93 9.85 5.51
CA PHE A 369 4.18 8.40 5.59
C PHE A 369 4.66 7.99 6.99
N ASP A 370 5.56 8.76 7.62
CA ASP A 370 6.07 8.49 8.97
C ASP A 370 4.94 8.48 10.00
N GLN A 371 4.00 9.43 9.92
CA GLN A 371 2.83 9.46 10.80
C GLN A 371 1.88 8.29 10.57
N VAL A 372 1.65 7.90 9.31
CA VAL A 372 0.82 6.72 8.98
C VAL A 372 1.42 5.46 9.60
N GLU A 373 2.73 5.27 9.45
CA GLU A 373 3.45 4.13 10.03
C GLU A 373 3.41 4.15 11.56
N GLN A 374 3.69 5.28 12.19
CA GLN A 374 3.63 5.40 13.66
C GLN A 374 2.24 5.06 14.22
N ILE A 375 1.19 5.57 13.59
CA ILE A 375 -0.20 5.29 14.01
C ILE A 375 -0.54 3.82 13.77
N GLY A 376 -0.29 3.31 12.56
CA GLY A 376 -0.63 1.94 12.18
C GLY A 376 0.14 0.88 12.98
N GLU A 377 1.43 1.09 13.20
CA GLU A 377 2.27 0.17 13.98
C GLU A 377 1.84 0.12 15.45
N GLU A 378 1.59 1.27 16.07
CA GLU A 378 1.20 1.31 17.48
C GLU A 378 -0.20 0.70 17.70
N ILE A 379 -1.17 1.02 16.83
CA ILE A 379 -2.51 0.40 16.88
C ILE A 379 -2.41 -1.10 16.64
N THR A 380 -1.65 -1.54 15.63
CA THR A 380 -1.45 -2.96 15.35
C THR A 380 -0.85 -3.67 16.57
N ARG A 381 0.25 -3.15 17.13
CA ARG A 381 0.93 -3.71 18.30
C ARG A 381 -0.03 -3.87 19.50
N GLN A 382 -0.78 -2.82 19.83
CA GLN A 382 -1.77 -2.88 20.93
C GLN A 382 -2.83 -3.96 20.69
N ASN A 383 -3.36 -4.07 19.48
CA ASN A 383 -4.39 -5.05 19.15
C ASN A 383 -3.87 -6.49 19.10
N LEU A 384 -2.66 -6.72 18.57
CA LEU A 384 -2.04 -8.06 18.59
C LEU A 384 -1.75 -8.50 20.04
N SER A 385 -1.27 -7.61 20.90
CA SER A 385 -1.12 -7.89 22.35
C SER A 385 -2.45 -8.26 22.98
N ALA A 386 -3.48 -7.44 22.75
CA ALA A 386 -4.79 -7.65 23.34
C ALA A 386 -5.44 -8.97 22.88
N ILE A 387 -5.26 -9.38 21.62
CA ILE A 387 -5.72 -10.68 21.14
C ILE A 387 -4.91 -11.80 21.82
N SER A 388 -3.58 -11.68 21.88
CA SER A 388 -2.68 -12.69 22.47
C SER A 388 -3.03 -13.01 23.93
N GLU A 389 -3.34 -11.99 24.73
CA GLU A 389 -3.77 -12.11 26.14
C GLU A 389 -5.11 -12.87 26.32
N THR A 390 -5.93 -12.97 25.27
CA THR A 390 -7.21 -13.71 25.31
C THR A 390 -7.11 -15.14 24.78
N VAL A 391 -5.93 -15.54 24.30
CA VAL A 391 -5.69 -16.91 23.81
C VAL A 391 -5.54 -17.88 24.98
N ASN A 392 -6.14 -19.05 24.87
CA ASN A 392 -5.89 -20.13 25.82
C ASN A 392 -4.53 -20.77 25.55
N THR A 393 -3.49 -20.30 26.22
CA THR A 393 -2.12 -20.81 26.07
C THR A 393 -1.79 -21.92 27.08
N SER A 394 -2.66 -22.16 28.06
CA SER A 394 -2.46 -23.14 29.15
C SER A 394 -2.26 -24.59 28.68
N THR A 395 -2.78 -24.95 27.51
CA THR A 395 -2.67 -26.29 26.93
C THR A 395 -1.22 -26.69 26.64
N LEU A 396 -0.36 -25.70 26.31
CA LEU A 396 1.06 -25.90 26.01
C LEU A 396 1.89 -26.21 27.27
N LYS A 397 1.36 -25.96 28.47
CA LYS A 397 2.01 -26.37 29.72
C LYS A 397 2.27 -27.88 29.78
N ASN A 398 1.39 -28.68 29.18
CA ASN A 398 1.55 -30.13 29.11
C ASN A 398 2.76 -30.58 28.26
N LEU A 399 3.28 -29.70 27.41
CA LEU A 399 4.45 -29.93 26.56
C LEU A 399 5.76 -29.45 27.21
N GLY A 400 5.71 -29.00 28.47
CA GLY A 400 6.86 -28.47 29.21
C GLY A 400 7.15 -26.99 28.93
N SER A 401 6.24 -26.28 28.26
CA SER A 401 6.43 -24.86 27.97
C SER A 401 6.43 -24.02 29.24
N ARG A 402 7.25 -22.97 29.27
CA ARG A 402 7.34 -21.94 30.32
C ARG A 402 7.00 -20.53 29.82
N GLY A 403 6.83 -20.37 28.51
CA GLY A 403 6.32 -19.17 27.84
C GLY A 403 5.71 -19.56 26.49
N THR A 404 5.10 -18.62 25.80
CA THR A 404 4.45 -18.88 24.51
C THR A 404 4.63 -17.74 23.51
N LEU A 405 4.46 -18.05 22.24
CA LEU A 405 4.53 -17.13 21.12
C LEU A 405 3.25 -17.26 20.27
N VAL A 406 2.48 -16.18 20.13
CA VAL A 406 1.31 -16.13 19.25
C VAL A 406 1.73 -15.49 17.93
N VAL A 407 1.71 -16.23 16.83
CA VAL A 407 2.14 -15.76 15.50
C VAL A 407 0.92 -15.47 14.64
N PHE A 408 0.84 -14.25 14.13
CA PHE A 408 -0.27 -13.72 13.34
C PHE A 408 0.05 -13.69 11.85
N ASN A 409 -0.94 -14.06 11.04
CA ASN A 409 -0.89 -14.00 9.58
C ASN A 409 -1.86 -12.90 9.06
N PRO A 410 -1.33 -11.87 8.39
CA PRO A 410 -2.12 -10.75 7.86
C PRO A 410 -2.70 -11.04 6.46
N SER A 411 -2.36 -12.16 5.84
CA SER A 411 -2.93 -12.59 4.56
C SER A 411 -4.28 -13.27 4.77
N HIS A 412 -5.14 -13.33 3.76
CA HIS A 412 -6.47 -13.95 3.91
C HIS A 412 -6.49 -15.48 3.83
N HIS A 413 -5.38 -16.10 3.42
CA HIS A 413 -5.25 -17.53 3.25
C HIS A 413 -4.25 -18.12 4.25
N THR A 414 -4.42 -19.39 4.58
CA THR A 414 -3.48 -20.14 5.41
C THR A 414 -2.16 -20.32 4.67
N CYS A 415 -1.03 -19.96 5.30
CA CYS A 415 0.27 -20.16 4.68
C CYS A 415 1.40 -20.36 5.69
N THR A 416 2.51 -20.89 5.18
CA THR A 416 3.78 -21.02 5.88
C THR A 416 4.67 -19.85 5.50
N GLY A 417 5.32 -19.23 6.49
CA GLY A 417 6.04 -17.98 6.30
C GLY A 417 7.08 -17.73 7.39
N LEU A 418 7.93 -16.73 7.16
CA LEU A 418 8.81 -16.20 8.20
C LEU A 418 7.99 -15.34 9.15
N ALA A 419 8.11 -15.62 10.44
CA ALA A 419 7.59 -14.80 11.51
C ALA A 419 8.72 -14.11 12.25
N GLU A 420 8.58 -12.82 12.49
CA GLU A 420 9.45 -12.06 13.38
C GLU A 420 8.74 -11.83 14.71
N ALA A 421 9.44 -12.06 15.81
CA ALA A 421 8.89 -11.89 17.14
C ALA A 421 9.89 -11.22 18.06
N LYS A 422 9.44 -10.19 18.76
CA LYS A 422 10.19 -9.49 19.81
C LYS A 422 9.51 -9.72 21.15
N PHE A 423 10.21 -10.33 22.10
CA PHE A 423 9.64 -10.69 23.41
C PHE A 423 10.70 -10.86 24.50
N GLU A 424 10.27 -10.71 25.75
CA GLU A 424 11.07 -11.01 26.94
C GLU A 424 11.11 -12.52 27.21
N VAL A 425 12.31 -13.09 27.28
CA VAL A 425 12.51 -14.52 27.56
C VAL A 425 12.23 -14.80 29.03
N PRO A 426 11.40 -15.82 29.37
CA PRO A 426 11.19 -16.20 30.75
C PRO A 426 12.50 -16.49 31.49
N ALA A 427 12.62 -16.01 32.73
CA ALA A 427 13.84 -16.15 33.53
C ALA A 427 14.26 -17.62 33.70
N GLY A 428 15.55 -17.86 33.52
CA GLY A 428 16.16 -19.20 33.56
C GLY A 428 15.64 -20.19 32.50
N LEU A 429 15.06 -19.72 31.39
CA LEU A 429 14.59 -20.60 30.30
C LEU A 429 15.67 -20.88 29.24
N GLU A 430 16.69 -20.04 29.11
CA GLU A 430 17.76 -20.26 28.13
C GLU A 430 18.71 -21.40 28.52
N PRO A 431 19.12 -22.27 27.59
CA PRO A 431 18.70 -22.32 26.19
C PRO A 431 17.28 -22.89 26.01
N PHE A 432 16.56 -22.45 24.97
CA PHE A 432 15.18 -22.86 24.70
C PHE A 432 14.95 -23.33 23.26
N GLU A 433 13.89 -24.10 23.07
CA GLU A 433 13.34 -24.48 21.78
C GLU A 433 11.88 -24.02 21.66
N ILE A 434 11.46 -23.78 20.42
CA ILE A 434 10.09 -23.44 20.08
C ILE A 434 9.39 -24.72 19.63
N VAL A 435 8.21 -24.99 20.16
CA VAL A 435 7.39 -26.14 19.77
C VAL A 435 6.00 -25.72 19.37
N ASP A 436 5.40 -26.45 18.43
CA ASP A 436 3.97 -26.28 18.15
C ASP A 436 3.08 -27.05 19.15
N ASP A 437 1.77 -27.00 18.91
CA ASP A 437 0.73 -27.68 19.68
C ASP A 437 0.80 -29.22 19.61
N GLN A 438 1.59 -29.78 18.68
CA GLN A 438 1.86 -31.21 18.56
C GLN A 438 3.21 -31.59 19.20
N GLY A 439 3.97 -30.62 19.71
CA GLY A 439 5.30 -30.82 20.28
C GLY A 439 6.41 -30.93 19.23
N GLN A 440 6.14 -30.61 17.96
CA GLN A 440 7.14 -30.55 16.92
C GLN A 440 8.02 -29.31 17.12
N ILE A 441 9.34 -29.50 17.05
CA ILE A 441 10.30 -28.40 17.18
C ILE A 441 10.26 -27.53 15.92
N ILE A 442 10.14 -26.23 16.13
CA ILE A 442 10.09 -25.21 15.09
C ILE A 442 11.45 -24.53 14.98
N PRO A 443 12.09 -24.55 13.80
CA PRO A 443 13.35 -23.86 13.60
C PRO A 443 13.23 -22.35 13.76
N TYR A 444 14.21 -21.76 14.42
CA TYR A 444 14.29 -20.31 14.61
C TYR A 444 15.76 -19.85 14.65
N ARG A 445 15.96 -18.54 14.46
CA ARG A 445 17.24 -17.86 14.64
C ARG A 445 17.06 -16.60 15.47
N ILE A 446 18.11 -16.23 16.19
CA ILE A 446 18.16 -14.98 16.96
C ILE A 446 18.67 -13.88 16.03
N LEU A 447 17.90 -12.81 15.86
CA LEU A 447 18.29 -11.62 15.08
C LEU A 447 18.98 -10.59 15.96
N ASP A 448 18.45 -10.37 17.16
CA ASP A 448 18.94 -9.36 18.09
C ASP A 448 18.71 -9.77 19.54
N ARG A 449 19.54 -9.24 20.45
CA ARG A 449 19.47 -9.43 21.89
C ARG A 449 19.67 -8.09 22.58
N GLU A 450 18.67 -7.69 23.36
CA GLU A 450 18.75 -6.51 24.22
C GLU A 450 18.77 -6.93 25.70
N GLU A 451 19.75 -6.42 26.43
CA GLU A 451 19.81 -6.51 27.89
C GLU A 451 19.67 -5.10 28.48
N ARG A 452 18.56 -4.85 29.20
CA ARG A 452 18.30 -3.54 29.81
C ARG A 452 18.59 -3.59 31.30
N SER A 453 19.56 -2.78 31.75
CA SER A 453 19.84 -2.61 33.17
C SER A 453 18.96 -1.52 33.78
N LEU A 454 18.29 -1.86 34.89
CA LEU A 454 17.50 -0.94 35.71
C LEU A 454 18.39 -0.20 36.71
N ALA A 455 19.32 -0.92 37.33
CA ALA A 455 20.28 -0.35 38.25
C ALA A 455 21.52 -1.24 38.41
N ASP A 456 22.67 -0.61 38.60
CA ASP A 456 23.91 -1.26 39.03
C ASP A 456 24.48 -0.38 40.15
N MET A 457 24.39 -0.84 41.39
CA MET A 457 24.74 -0.04 42.57
C MET A 457 25.47 -0.86 43.63
N GLU A 458 26.39 -0.20 44.33
CA GLU A 458 27.06 -0.74 45.51
C GLU A 458 26.33 -0.24 46.76
N LEU A 459 26.03 -1.15 47.68
CA LEU A 459 25.21 -0.95 48.86
C LEU A 459 25.87 -1.60 50.08
N ASP A 460 25.71 -0.98 51.23
CA ASP A 460 25.96 -1.64 52.51
C ASP A 460 24.72 -2.44 52.96
N SER A 461 24.84 -3.13 54.10
CA SER A 461 23.74 -3.91 54.68
C SER A 461 22.50 -3.06 55.02
N GLU A 462 22.65 -1.76 55.29
CA GLU A 462 21.49 -0.91 55.60
C GLU A 462 20.75 -0.50 54.32
N GLY A 463 21.49 -0.13 53.27
CA GLY A 463 20.96 0.20 51.95
C GLY A 463 20.23 -0.96 51.28
N LEU A 464 20.80 -2.18 51.33
CA LEU A 464 20.13 -3.36 50.78
C LEU A 464 18.83 -3.69 51.53
N ARG A 465 18.80 -3.51 52.86
CA ARG A 465 17.59 -3.69 53.68
C ARG A 465 16.49 -2.71 53.30
N ALA A 466 16.86 -1.45 53.06
CA ALA A 466 15.92 -0.42 52.65
C ALA A 466 15.27 -0.75 51.30
N LEU A 467 16.03 -1.28 50.34
CA LEU A 467 15.47 -1.71 49.04
C LEU A 467 14.58 -2.95 49.16
N LEU A 468 14.97 -3.96 49.95
CA LEU A 468 14.12 -5.13 50.19
C LEU A 468 12.77 -4.75 50.82
N ALA A 469 12.74 -3.72 51.68
CA ALA A 469 11.50 -3.21 52.27
C ALA A 469 10.55 -2.54 51.25
N THR A 470 11.04 -2.18 50.06
CA THR A 470 10.20 -1.65 48.97
C THR A 470 9.48 -2.73 48.17
N VAL A 471 9.88 -4.00 48.33
CA VAL A 471 9.26 -5.13 47.65
C VAL A 471 7.88 -5.39 48.28
N GLN A 472 6.82 -5.27 47.48
CA GLN A 472 5.44 -5.56 47.90
C GLN A 472 4.87 -6.65 47.01
N ASP A 473 4.42 -7.76 47.62
CA ASP A 473 3.88 -8.94 46.92
C ASP A 473 4.76 -9.43 45.75
N GLY A 474 6.08 -9.33 45.93
CA GLY A 474 7.07 -9.72 44.93
C GLY A 474 7.28 -8.75 43.76
N LYS A 475 6.78 -7.51 43.90
CA LYS A 475 6.94 -6.45 42.91
C LYS A 475 7.70 -5.26 43.47
N VAL A 476 8.46 -4.57 42.62
CA VAL A 476 9.12 -3.28 42.92
C VAL A 476 8.75 -2.31 41.81
N MET A 477 8.18 -1.15 42.15
CA MET A 477 7.71 -0.17 41.16
C MET A 477 6.76 -0.78 40.10
N GLY A 478 5.97 -1.79 40.47
CA GLY A 478 5.07 -2.50 39.55
C GLY A 478 5.71 -3.62 38.73
N LEU A 479 7.04 -3.72 38.72
CA LEU A 479 7.79 -4.77 38.04
C LEU A 479 7.84 -6.04 38.88
N SER A 480 7.52 -7.18 38.28
CA SER A 480 7.53 -8.47 38.96
C SER A 480 8.92 -9.06 38.99
N ILE A 481 9.39 -9.41 40.18
CA ILE A 481 10.67 -10.12 40.35
C ILE A 481 10.47 -11.56 39.87
N GLN A 482 11.25 -11.94 38.86
CA GLN A 482 11.22 -13.29 38.28
C GLN A 482 12.31 -14.19 38.86
N GLU A 483 13.48 -13.63 39.10
CA GLU A 483 14.64 -14.36 39.59
C GLU A 483 15.50 -13.46 40.46
N VAL A 484 16.07 -14.04 41.52
CA VAL A 484 17.12 -13.40 42.30
C VAL A 484 18.25 -14.39 42.49
N ALA A 485 19.43 -14.04 42.00
CA ALA A 485 20.65 -14.82 42.16
C ALA A 485 21.60 -14.11 43.11
N VAL A 486 22.22 -14.86 44.03
CA VAL A 486 23.19 -14.32 44.98
C VAL A 486 24.53 -15.03 44.78
N VAL A 487 25.56 -14.26 44.43
CA VAL A 487 26.91 -14.77 44.15
C VAL A 487 27.91 -14.12 45.10
N ARG A 488 28.64 -14.94 45.86
CA ARG A 488 29.70 -14.46 46.76
C ARG A 488 31.00 -14.25 45.99
N HIS A 489 31.54 -13.03 46.05
CA HIS A 489 32.90 -12.73 45.61
C HIS A 489 33.81 -12.48 46.82
N THR A 490 35.12 -12.37 46.58
CA THR A 490 36.12 -12.15 47.64
C THR A 490 35.99 -10.79 48.33
N GLU A 491 35.43 -9.78 47.67
CA GLU A 491 35.36 -8.39 48.16
C GLU A 491 33.93 -7.88 48.41
N TYR A 492 32.91 -8.50 47.80
CA TYR A 492 31.51 -8.12 47.93
C TYR A 492 30.59 -9.32 47.63
N THR A 493 29.30 -9.18 47.91
CA THR A 493 28.27 -10.13 47.48
C THR A 493 27.41 -9.52 46.37
N LEU A 494 27.34 -10.17 45.20
CA LEU A 494 26.46 -9.76 44.11
C LEU A 494 25.04 -10.27 44.38
N VAL A 495 24.06 -9.39 44.29
CA VAL A 495 22.63 -9.70 44.24
C VAL A 495 22.15 -9.29 42.85
N ASP A 496 21.89 -10.27 41.99
CA ASP A 496 21.35 -10.05 40.64
C ASP A 496 19.84 -10.29 40.66
N VAL A 497 19.05 -9.29 40.28
CA VAL A 497 17.58 -9.32 40.31
C VAL A 497 17.06 -9.11 38.90
N ILE A 498 16.30 -10.09 38.41
CA ILE A 498 15.66 -10.03 37.10
C ILE A 498 14.19 -9.64 37.27
N PHE A 499 13.81 -8.55 36.62
CA PHE A 499 12.47 -8.03 36.55
C PHE A 499 11.80 -8.36 35.22
N MET A 500 10.49 -8.52 35.23
CA MET A 500 9.68 -8.66 34.01
C MET A 500 8.41 -7.82 34.15
N GLU A 501 8.04 -7.12 33.07
CA GLU A 501 6.85 -6.28 33.06
C GLU A 501 5.60 -7.15 32.80
N GLY A 502 4.49 -6.87 33.50
CA GLY A 502 3.21 -7.57 33.29
C GLY A 502 3.16 -9.05 33.69
N ALA A 503 4.27 -9.66 34.10
CA ALA A 503 4.30 -11.05 34.57
C ALA A 503 3.81 -11.19 36.03
N GLU A 504 3.41 -12.40 36.44
CA GLU A 504 3.22 -12.72 37.86
C GLU A 504 4.58 -12.94 38.55
N PRO A 505 4.77 -12.47 39.79
CA PRO A 505 6.03 -12.65 40.50
C PRO A 505 6.19 -14.09 40.99
N VAL A 506 7.43 -14.59 40.99
CA VAL A 506 7.73 -15.94 41.47
C VAL A 506 7.91 -15.91 42.99
N LEU A 507 6.79 -15.96 43.72
CA LEU A 507 6.72 -15.73 45.16
C LEU A 507 7.54 -16.72 46.01
N ASP A 508 7.70 -17.97 45.54
CA ASP A 508 8.46 -18.99 46.27
C ASP A 508 9.97 -18.69 46.25
N THR A 509 10.50 -18.26 45.10
CA THR A 509 11.88 -17.81 44.94
C THR A 509 12.19 -16.60 45.83
N LEU A 510 11.26 -15.66 45.95
CA LEU A 510 11.43 -14.46 46.77
C LEU A 510 11.55 -14.75 48.27
N LYS A 511 10.77 -15.70 48.79
CA LYS A 511 10.83 -16.09 50.21
C LYS A 511 12.16 -16.78 50.53
N GLU A 512 12.60 -17.68 49.66
CA GLU A 512 13.88 -18.37 49.82
C GLU A 512 15.06 -17.41 49.73
N VAL A 513 15.04 -16.48 48.77
CA VAL A 513 16.12 -15.54 48.57
C VAL A 513 16.14 -14.42 49.62
N ALA A 514 14.99 -13.92 50.07
CA ALA A 514 14.94 -13.00 51.21
C ALA A 514 15.57 -13.61 52.46
N ALA A 515 15.32 -14.89 52.74
CA ALA A 515 15.95 -15.60 53.86
C ALA A 515 17.48 -15.75 53.68
N VAL A 516 17.95 -16.02 52.46
CA VAL A 516 19.39 -16.10 52.13
C VAL A 516 20.06 -14.73 52.29
N ILE A 517 19.46 -13.66 51.77
CA ILE A 517 19.99 -12.30 51.88
C ILE A 517 19.99 -11.84 53.34
N GLU A 518 18.93 -12.08 54.10
CA GLU A 518 18.90 -11.77 55.54
C GLU A 518 19.98 -12.52 56.33
N ALA A 519 20.22 -13.81 56.03
CA ALA A 519 21.29 -14.57 56.67
C ALA A 519 22.68 -14.01 56.34
N LEU A 520 22.91 -13.59 55.08
CA LEU A 520 24.16 -12.97 54.63
C LEU A 520 24.44 -11.63 55.32
N MET A 521 23.40 -10.85 55.60
CA MET A 521 23.52 -9.54 56.26
C MET A 521 23.85 -9.64 57.76
N VAL A 522 23.74 -10.83 58.37
CA VAL A 522 24.05 -11.07 59.79
C VAL A 522 25.45 -11.70 59.98
N GLU A 523 26.07 -12.22 58.91
CA GLU A 523 27.45 -12.68 58.94
C GLU A 523 28.42 -11.48 59.03
N ASP A 524 29.19 -11.39 60.12
CA ASP A 524 30.16 -10.30 60.46
C ASP A 524 31.28 -10.05 59.40
N GLN A 525 31.29 -10.75 58.26
CA GLN A 525 32.34 -10.70 57.25
C GLN A 525 31.93 -10.05 55.90
N VAL A 526 30.65 -9.69 55.69
CA VAL A 526 30.20 -9.06 54.44
C VAL A 526 29.92 -7.58 54.68
N SER A 527 30.79 -6.70 54.16
CA SER A 527 30.66 -5.23 54.33
C SER A 527 30.14 -4.49 53.10
N SER A 528 30.02 -5.14 51.94
CA SER A 528 29.55 -4.53 50.69
C SER A 528 28.76 -5.53 49.84
N PHE A 529 27.65 -5.06 49.26
CA PHE A 529 26.79 -5.74 48.32
C PHE A 529 26.75 -4.97 47.01
N ARG A 530 26.82 -5.67 45.87
CA ARG A 530 26.53 -5.06 44.57
C ARG A 530 25.15 -5.54 44.14
N LEU A 531 24.20 -4.64 43.96
CA LEU A 531 22.89 -4.93 43.42
C LEU A 531 22.90 -4.65 41.92
N LEU A 532 22.68 -5.69 41.12
CA LEU A 532 22.43 -5.58 39.70
C LEU A 532 20.94 -5.87 39.46
N ALA A 533 20.17 -4.86 39.08
CA ALA A 533 18.76 -4.98 38.73
C ALA A 533 18.64 -4.86 37.21
N ARG A 534 18.08 -5.86 36.54
CA ARG A 534 17.93 -5.88 35.08
C ARG A 534 16.55 -6.37 34.67
N PHE A 535 16.10 -5.98 33.48
CA PHE A 535 14.95 -6.62 32.85
C PHE A 535 15.34 -8.02 32.35
N ALA A 536 14.34 -8.88 32.20
CA ALA A 536 14.48 -10.11 31.45
C ALA A 536 15.06 -9.82 30.06
N THR A 537 15.91 -10.74 29.56
CA THR A 537 16.51 -10.59 28.24
C THR A 537 15.41 -10.50 27.19
N GLU A 538 15.44 -9.45 26.39
CA GLU A 538 14.55 -9.30 25.25
C GLU A 538 15.27 -9.84 24.01
N LEU A 539 14.60 -10.74 23.30
CA LEU A 539 15.10 -11.29 22.05
C LEU A 539 14.21 -10.86 20.90
N THR A 540 14.84 -10.53 19.78
CA THR A 540 14.18 -10.52 18.48
C THR A 540 14.59 -11.79 17.74
N ILE A 541 13.62 -12.64 17.42
CA ILE A 541 13.84 -13.89 16.71
C ILE A 541 13.13 -13.89 15.36
N GLN A 542 13.57 -14.79 14.48
CA GLN A 542 12.84 -15.15 13.28
C GLN A 542 12.64 -16.67 13.24
N LEU A 543 11.42 -17.12 12.96
CA LEU A 543 11.07 -18.54 12.87
C LEU A 543 10.30 -18.86 11.58
N VAL A 544 10.34 -20.13 11.16
CA VAL A 544 9.50 -20.64 10.05
C VAL A 544 8.18 -21.14 10.62
N ALA A 545 7.18 -20.28 10.63
CA ALA A 545 5.87 -20.58 11.19
C ALA A 545 4.98 -21.22 10.11
N SER A 546 4.55 -22.47 10.36
CA SER A 546 3.81 -23.27 9.38
C SER A 546 2.31 -23.26 9.61
N ASP A 547 1.56 -23.28 8.51
CA ASP A 547 0.09 -23.41 8.48
C ASP A 547 -0.64 -22.38 9.36
N ILE A 548 -0.21 -21.10 9.30
CA ILE A 548 -0.84 -20.04 10.09
C ILE A 548 -2.12 -19.60 9.40
N PRO A 549 -3.31 -19.71 10.04
CA PRO A 549 -4.58 -19.35 9.43
C PRO A 549 -4.60 -17.89 8.95
N GLY A 550 -5.19 -17.63 7.79
CA GLY A 550 -5.30 -16.27 7.25
C GLY A 550 -6.19 -15.37 8.11
N HIS A 551 -5.84 -14.07 8.22
CA HIS A 551 -6.41 -13.11 9.18
C HIS A 551 -6.58 -13.74 10.56
N GLY A 552 -5.53 -14.42 10.99
CA GLY A 552 -5.56 -15.44 12.02
C GLY A 552 -4.23 -15.55 12.75
N TYR A 553 -4.14 -16.53 13.64
CA TYR A 553 -2.93 -16.84 14.37
C TYR A 553 -2.82 -18.32 14.72
N ARG A 554 -1.60 -18.71 15.12
CA ARG A 554 -1.29 -19.98 15.78
C ARG A 554 -0.34 -19.74 16.94
N THR A 555 -0.51 -20.48 18.03
CA THR A 555 0.33 -20.38 19.24
C THR A 555 1.39 -21.48 19.28
N PHE A 556 2.60 -21.09 19.67
CA PHE A 556 3.77 -21.93 19.87
C PHE A 556 4.24 -21.85 21.33
N GLY A 557 4.83 -22.92 21.85
CA GLY A 557 5.36 -23.00 23.21
C GLY A 557 6.88 -22.81 23.24
N LEU A 558 7.39 -22.18 24.29
CA LEU A 558 8.82 -22.05 24.60
C LEU A 558 9.17 -23.01 25.74
N ARG A 559 10.07 -23.98 25.51
CA ARG A 559 10.53 -24.90 26.56
C ARG A 559 12.04 -25.03 26.59
N SER A 560 12.58 -25.49 27.72
CA SER A 560 14.03 -25.66 27.88
C SER A 560 14.59 -26.65 26.85
N ALA A 561 15.73 -26.30 26.27
CA ALA A 561 16.47 -27.11 25.31
C ALA A 561 17.85 -27.49 25.87
N SER A 562 18.59 -28.32 25.13
CA SER A 562 20.00 -28.63 25.44
C SER A 562 20.98 -27.57 24.93
N SER A 563 20.58 -26.78 23.93
CA SER A 563 21.43 -25.83 23.22
C SER A 563 20.59 -24.76 22.52
N ASN A 564 21.19 -23.59 22.30
CA ASN A 564 20.61 -22.54 21.47
C ASN A 564 20.62 -22.95 19.98
N PRO A 565 19.82 -22.27 19.12
CA PRO A 565 19.83 -22.47 17.67
C PRO A 565 21.23 -22.24 17.09
N SER A 566 21.49 -22.89 15.96
CA SER A 566 22.78 -22.78 15.30
C SER A 566 23.01 -21.33 14.86
N PRO A 567 24.21 -20.75 15.09
CA PRO A 567 24.53 -19.46 14.48
C PRO A 567 24.53 -19.62 12.96
N VAL A 568 24.32 -18.52 12.24
CA VAL A 568 24.47 -18.51 10.77
C VAL A 568 25.89 -18.93 10.43
N GLN A 569 26.04 -19.97 9.60
CA GLN A 569 27.34 -20.50 9.20
C GLN A 569 27.62 -20.17 7.75
N GLU A 570 28.81 -19.62 7.48
CA GLU A 570 29.33 -19.48 6.13
C GLU A 570 29.94 -20.82 5.68
N ASN A 571 29.50 -21.30 4.53
CA ASN A 571 29.90 -22.58 3.95
C ASN A 571 30.49 -22.37 2.55
N ALA A 572 31.34 -23.30 2.10
CA ALA A 572 31.78 -23.31 0.71
C ALA A 572 30.64 -23.73 -0.24
N GLY A 573 30.64 -23.18 -1.45
CA GLY A 573 29.71 -23.52 -2.54
C GLY A 573 28.95 -22.31 -3.07
N GLN A 574 28.30 -22.49 -4.22
CA GLN A 574 27.54 -21.45 -4.94
C GLN A 574 26.07 -21.82 -5.15
N ALA A 575 25.60 -22.89 -4.50
CA ALA A 575 24.25 -23.40 -4.65
C ALA A 575 23.54 -23.52 -3.30
N ILE A 576 22.25 -23.25 -3.30
CA ILE A 576 21.35 -23.37 -2.14
C ILE A 576 20.12 -24.20 -2.47
N THR A 577 19.52 -24.83 -1.46
CA THR A 577 18.26 -25.56 -1.62
C THR A 577 17.42 -25.54 -0.35
N ASN A 578 16.10 -25.61 -0.51
CA ASN A 578 15.15 -25.86 0.58
C ASN A 578 14.33 -27.14 0.40
N GLY A 579 14.76 -28.02 -0.51
CA GLY A 579 14.04 -29.25 -0.87
C GLY A 579 12.87 -29.06 -1.84
N LEU A 580 12.44 -27.81 -2.11
CA LEU A 580 11.43 -27.47 -3.12
C LEU A 580 12.06 -26.80 -4.34
N LEU A 581 13.01 -25.91 -4.11
CA LEU A 581 13.79 -25.23 -5.12
C LEU A 581 15.28 -25.54 -4.94
N HIS A 582 16.01 -25.49 -6.05
CA HIS A 582 17.46 -25.49 -6.08
C HIS A 582 17.92 -24.26 -6.87
N VAL A 583 18.82 -23.48 -6.28
CA VAL A 583 19.30 -22.22 -6.86
C VAL A 583 20.82 -22.23 -6.89
N GLU A 584 21.41 -21.87 -8.03
CA GLU A 584 22.86 -21.80 -8.21
C GLU A 584 23.26 -20.44 -8.79
N ALA A 585 24.24 -19.80 -8.16
CA ALA A 585 24.83 -18.56 -8.67
C ALA A 585 25.92 -18.87 -9.70
N GLN A 586 25.80 -18.23 -10.87
CA GLN A 586 26.74 -18.36 -11.97
C GLN A 586 27.94 -17.41 -11.79
N SER A 587 29.00 -17.63 -12.57
CA SER A 587 30.23 -16.83 -12.49
C SER A 587 30.07 -15.35 -12.85
N ASP A 588 28.98 -15.01 -13.56
CA ASP A 588 28.62 -13.63 -13.91
C ASP A 588 27.66 -12.98 -12.89
N GLY A 589 27.26 -13.71 -11.85
CA GLY A 589 26.32 -13.28 -10.81
C GLY A 589 24.85 -13.57 -11.09
N SER A 590 24.51 -14.07 -12.29
CA SER A 590 23.15 -14.52 -12.58
C SER A 590 22.78 -15.78 -11.80
N LEU A 591 21.48 -16.07 -11.71
CA LEU A 591 20.95 -17.20 -10.96
C LEU A 591 20.31 -18.24 -11.90
N SER A 592 20.61 -19.51 -11.67
CA SER A 592 19.83 -20.63 -12.17
C SER A 592 18.84 -21.05 -11.10
N VAL A 593 17.56 -21.20 -11.43
CA VAL A 593 16.50 -21.63 -10.50
C VAL A 593 15.80 -22.85 -11.06
N LYS A 594 15.92 -23.97 -10.35
CA LYS A 594 15.23 -25.22 -10.65
C LYS A 594 14.11 -25.47 -9.65
N ASP A 595 12.90 -25.66 -10.14
CA ASP A 595 11.80 -26.17 -9.34
C ASP A 595 11.88 -27.69 -9.26
N LEU A 596 12.18 -28.23 -8.07
CA LEU A 596 12.38 -29.67 -7.86
C LEU A 596 11.07 -30.46 -7.94
N ARG A 597 9.92 -29.78 -7.82
CA ARG A 597 8.59 -30.41 -7.89
C ARG A 597 8.18 -30.68 -9.35
N THR A 598 8.55 -29.77 -10.25
CA THR A 598 8.12 -29.78 -11.66
C THR A 598 9.24 -30.17 -12.61
N GLY A 599 10.50 -29.99 -12.20
CA GLY A 599 11.70 -30.22 -12.99
C GLY A 599 12.09 -29.06 -13.91
N ILE A 600 11.30 -27.98 -13.96
CA ILE A 600 11.56 -26.80 -14.80
C ILE A 600 12.82 -26.09 -14.29
N VAL A 601 13.65 -25.63 -15.22
CA VAL A 601 14.86 -24.86 -14.96
C VAL A 601 14.76 -23.52 -15.68
N PHE A 602 15.02 -22.45 -14.94
CA PHE A 602 15.15 -21.10 -15.44
C PHE A 602 16.62 -20.71 -15.31
N GLU A 603 17.30 -20.53 -16.43
CA GLU A 603 18.69 -20.09 -16.50
C GLU A 603 18.74 -18.55 -16.63
N ASP A 604 19.90 -17.95 -16.37
CA ASP A 604 20.16 -16.52 -16.65
C ASP A 604 19.19 -15.54 -15.96
N LEU A 605 18.77 -15.85 -14.73
CA LEU A 605 17.91 -14.95 -13.95
C LEU A 605 18.71 -13.86 -13.23
N LEU A 606 18.06 -12.73 -12.96
CA LEU A 606 18.60 -11.61 -12.19
C LEU A 606 19.85 -10.97 -12.82
N GLN A 607 19.78 -10.69 -14.12
CA GLN A 607 20.79 -9.87 -14.79
C GLN A 607 20.44 -8.39 -14.66
N PHE A 608 21.45 -7.52 -14.44
CA PHE A 608 21.22 -6.08 -14.39
C PHE A 608 21.51 -5.42 -15.73
N SER A 609 20.72 -4.42 -16.09
CA SER A 609 20.98 -3.56 -17.24
C SER A 609 20.82 -2.10 -16.85
N ASP A 610 21.89 -1.34 -17.01
CA ASP A 610 21.91 0.11 -16.84
C ASP A 610 21.85 0.83 -18.19
N ARG A 611 20.93 1.79 -18.34
CA ARG A 611 20.73 2.61 -19.55
C ARG A 611 20.71 4.09 -19.24
N ALA A 612 21.06 4.94 -20.21
CA ALA A 612 20.91 6.38 -20.08
C ALA A 612 19.43 6.78 -20.08
N ASP A 613 19.06 7.76 -19.26
CA ASP A 613 17.76 8.41 -19.27
C ASP A 613 17.93 9.93 -19.42
N CYS A 614 17.67 10.45 -20.62
CA CYS A 614 17.67 11.90 -20.89
C CYS A 614 16.29 12.55 -20.68
N GLY A 615 15.34 11.80 -20.12
CA GLY A 615 13.97 12.17 -19.86
C GLY A 615 13.79 13.12 -18.68
N ASP A 616 12.63 12.99 -18.04
CA ASP A 616 12.16 13.83 -16.93
C ASP A 616 11.35 12.98 -15.93
N SER A 617 10.67 13.64 -14.98
CA SER A 617 9.86 12.96 -13.97
C SER A 617 8.63 12.20 -14.51
N TYR A 618 8.26 12.42 -15.76
CA TYR A 618 7.09 11.81 -16.40
C TYR A 618 7.44 10.73 -17.40
N ASN A 619 8.58 10.86 -18.09
CA ASN A 619 8.95 9.94 -19.15
C ASN A 619 10.42 9.55 -19.07
N PHE A 620 10.65 8.24 -19.13
CA PHE A 620 11.93 7.72 -19.58
C PHE A 620 12.15 8.14 -21.04
N CYS A 621 13.35 8.63 -21.37
CA CYS A 621 13.75 8.88 -22.75
C CYS A 621 15.16 8.34 -22.98
N PRO A 622 15.34 7.27 -23.78
CA PRO A 622 16.67 6.76 -24.07
C PRO A 622 17.43 7.71 -25.00
N LEU A 623 18.77 7.68 -24.94
CA LEU A 623 19.59 8.27 -25.99
C LEU A 623 19.50 7.44 -27.28
N GLU A 624 19.58 8.09 -28.44
CA GLU A 624 19.56 7.42 -29.75
C GLU A 624 20.69 6.38 -29.90
N ARG A 625 21.84 6.65 -29.28
CA ARG A 625 23.05 5.81 -29.34
C ARG A 625 23.57 5.48 -27.95
N ASP A 626 22.75 4.83 -27.12
CA ASP A 626 23.19 4.27 -25.84
C ASP A 626 23.68 2.83 -25.99
N THR A 627 24.70 2.46 -25.20
CA THR A 627 25.11 1.07 -25.03
C THR A 627 24.86 0.67 -23.58
N PRO A 628 23.90 -0.24 -23.30
CA PRO A 628 23.57 -0.63 -21.95
C PRO A 628 24.75 -1.33 -21.26
N ILE A 629 24.98 -1.02 -19.98
CA ILE A 629 25.98 -1.70 -19.17
C ILE A 629 25.30 -2.87 -18.47
N LYS A 630 25.77 -4.09 -18.76
CA LYS A 630 25.12 -5.33 -18.30
C LYS A 630 26.01 -6.23 -17.44
N THR A 631 27.31 -5.97 -17.44
CA THR A 631 28.31 -6.82 -16.79
C THR A 631 29.04 -6.06 -15.70
N PRO A 632 29.30 -6.68 -14.54
CA PRO A 632 30.18 -6.11 -13.53
C PRO A 632 31.62 -5.98 -14.06
N ILE A 633 32.43 -5.15 -13.42
CA ILE A 633 33.84 -4.94 -13.83
C ILE A 633 34.75 -6.11 -13.47
N GLU A 634 34.36 -6.90 -12.47
CA GLU A 634 35.03 -8.10 -11.99
C GLU A 634 33.99 -9.20 -11.72
N PRO A 635 34.36 -10.49 -11.73
CA PRO A 635 33.47 -11.57 -11.33
C PRO A 635 32.91 -11.34 -9.91
N PRO A 636 31.59 -11.47 -9.69
CA PRO A 636 30.99 -11.26 -8.38
C PRO A 636 31.55 -12.18 -7.30
N VAL A 637 31.62 -11.67 -6.07
CA VAL A 637 31.99 -12.46 -4.89
C VAL A 637 30.74 -13.13 -4.33
N ILE A 638 30.78 -14.44 -4.17
CA ILE A 638 29.64 -15.24 -3.74
C ILE A 638 29.94 -15.89 -2.39
N HIS A 639 29.11 -15.60 -1.41
CA HIS A 639 29.13 -16.20 -0.08
C HIS A 639 27.87 -17.05 0.12
N ARG A 640 28.02 -18.24 0.69
CA ARG A 640 26.89 -19.11 1.02
C ARG A 640 26.73 -19.22 2.53
N PHE A 641 25.51 -19.00 2.98
CA PHE A 641 25.14 -19.07 4.39
C PHE A 641 24.05 -20.13 4.61
N VAL A 642 24.13 -20.81 5.75
CA VAL A 642 23.13 -21.78 6.20
C VAL A 642 22.75 -21.45 7.64
N ASP A 643 21.44 -21.43 7.91
CA ASP A 643 20.88 -21.31 9.25
C ASP A 643 19.71 -22.29 9.42
N ASP A 644 19.17 -22.39 10.64
CA ASP A 644 18.09 -23.35 10.94
C ASP A 644 16.79 -23.04 10.16
N CYS A 645 16.63 -21.83 9.62
CA CYS A 645 15.44 -21.41 8.87
C CYS A 645 15.60 -21.56 7.35
N GLY A 646 16.81 -21.72 6.82
CA GLY A 646 17.04 -21.87 5.38
C GLY A 646 18.48 -21.66 4.94
N GLU A 647 18.64 -21.57 3.62
CA GLU A 647 19.92 -21.31 2.97
C GLU A 647 19.89 -19.97 2.21
N MET A 648 21.03 -19.30 2.12
CA MET A 648 21.16 -17.98 1.48
C MET A 648 22.46 -17.86 0.69
N LEU A 649 22.40 -17.18 -0.45
CA LEU A 649 23.57 -16.66 -1.15
C LEU A 649 23.62 -15.14 -0.94
N GLU A 650 24.80 -14.61 -0.62
CA GLU A 650 25.12 -13.19 -0.73
C GLU A 650 26.07 -13.01 -1.92
N ILE A 651 25.67 -12.20 -2.90
CA ILE A 651 26.40 -11.95 -4.14
C ILE A 651 26.75 -10.46 -4.18
N ASP A 652 28.03 -10.15 -4.13
CA ASP A 652 28.57 -8.80 -4.22
C ASP A 652 29.11 -8.56 -5.64
N ALA A 653 28.46 -7.68 -6.39
CA ALA A 653 28.83 -7.30 -7.74
C ALA A 653 29.16 -5.80 -7.79
N LEU A 654 30.27 -5.46 -8.46
CA LEU A 654 30.68 -4.07 -8.66
C LEU A 654 30.49 -3.69 -10.13
N TYR A 655 29.58 -2.75 -10.37
CA TYR A 655 29.40 -2.13 -11.68
C TYR A 655 30.13 -0.79 -11.72
N GLN A 656 30.56 -0.39 -12.91
CA GLN A 656 31.08 0.95 -13.15
C GLN A 656 30.26 1.57 -14.27
N ILE A 657 29.54 2.65 -13.96
CA ILE A 657 28.60 3.29 -14.87
C ILE A 657 28.95 4.78 -15.06
N PRO A 658 28.59 5.39 -16.20
CA PRO A 658 28.74 6.83 -16.39
C PRO A 658 28.05 7.64 -15.30
N LYS A 659 28.74 8.65 -14.80
CA LYS A 659 28.28 9.51 -13.70
C LYS A 659 27.02 10.29 -14.05
N SER A 660 26.86 10.68 -15.31
CA SER A 660 25.79 11.56 -15.79
C SER A 660 25.72 11.51 -17.31
N LEU A 661 24.84 12.30 -17.90
CA LEU A 661 24.97 12.72 -19.30
C LEU A 661 26.08 13.77 -19.48
N ASN A 662 26.51 14.00 -20.73
CA ASN A 662 27.32 15.16 -21.10
C ASN A 662 26.52 16.47 -21.01
N GLU A 663 27.20 17.62 -21.13
CA GLU A 663 26.56 18.95 -21.05
C GLU A 663 25.45 19.12 -22.09
N GLU A 664 25.63 18.58 -23.30
CA GLU A 664 24.65 18.63 -24.39
C GLU A 664 23.51 17.60 -24.23
N ARG A 665 23.60 16.69 -23.26
CA ARG A 665 22.63 15.59 -23.01
C ARG A 665 22.37 14.68 -24.21
N THR A 666 23.37 14.50 -25.08
CA THR A 666 23.31 13.65 -26.27
C THR A 666 24.03 12.33 -26.10
N GLU A 667 24.95 12.25 -25.15
CA GLU A 667 25.81 11.10 -24.87
C GLU A 667 25.98 10.93 -23.36
N ARG A 668 26.37 9.74 -22.92
CA ARG A 668 26.80 9.54 -21.54
C ARG A 668 28.16 10.19 -21.29
N SER A 669 28.39 10.63 -20.06
CA SER A 669 29.67 11.16 -19.63
C SER A 669 30.78 10.10 -19.70
N ASN A 670 32.00 10.51 -20.05
CA ASN A 670 33.19 9.66 -19.97
C ASN A 670 33.69 9.49 -18.53
N ILE A 671 33.18 10.27 -17.58
CA ILE A 671 33.47 10.10 -16.16
C ILE A 671 32.55 9.01 -15.64
N THR A 672 33.13 7.98 -15.04
CA THR A 672 32.39 6.87 -14.43
C THR A 672 32.42 6.94 -12.91
N VAL A 673 31.45 6.29 -12.28
CA VAL A 673 31.34 6.06 -10.84
C VAL A 673 31.03 4.59 -10.59
N ASP A 674 31.39 4.14 -9.39
CA ASP A 674 31.11 2.78 -8.94
C ASP A 674 29.65 2.67 -8.50
N LEU A 675 29.01 1.56 -8.86
CA LEU A 675 27.67 1.16 -8.46
C LEU A 675 27.78 -0.24 -7.81
N PRO A 676 28.06 -0.32 -6.50
CA PRO A 676 28.09 -1.59 -5.79
C PRO A 676 26.66 -2.11 -5.65
N ILE A 677 26.44 -3.37 -6.02
CA ILE A 677 25.17 -4.08 -5.88
C ILE A 677 25.42 -5.33 -5.04
N ARG A 678 24.65 -5.45 -3.96
CA ARG A 678 24.62 -6.65 -3.10
C ARG A 678 23.27 -7.33 -3.22
N ILE A 679 23.29 -8.64 -3.47
CA ILE A 679 22.10 -9.46 -3.62
C ILE A 679 22.10 -10.49 -2.50
N ARG A 680 21.02 -10.55 -1.73
CA ARG A 680 20.75 -11.65 -0.79
C ARG A 680 19.62 -12.50 -1.35
N ALA A 681 19.95 -13.70 -1.81
CA ALA A 681 19.02 -14.66 -2.37
C ALA A 681 18.77 -15.77 -1.35
N ARG A 682 17.55 -15.86 -0.79
CA ARG A 682 17.21 -16.74 0.33
C ARG A 682 16.15 -17.77 -0.04
N LEU A 683 16.43 -19.04 0.26
CA LEU A 683 15.47 -20.13 0.25
C LEU A 683 15.14 -20.50 1.69
N THR A 684 13.93 -20.14 2.13
CA THR A 684 13.40 -20.54 3.43
C THR A 684 12.84 -21.96 3.35
N PHE A 685 13.08 -22.80 4.36
CA PHE A 685 12.55 -24.16 4.38
C PHE A 685 11.01 -24.19 4.31
N GLY A 686 10.46 -25.09 3.48
CA GLY A 686 9.02 -25.26 3.30
C GLY A 686 8.32 -24.21 2.45
N ILE A 687 9.01 -23.16 1.97
CA ILE A 687 8.40 -22.10 1.15
C ILE A 687 8.81 -22.25 -0.33
N PRO A 688 7.87 -22.35 -1.29
CA PRO A 688 8.17 -22.63 -2.70
C PRO A 688 8.51 -21.38 -3.53
N ARG A 689 9.38 -20.51 -3.02
CA ARG A 689 9.82 -19.29 -3.73
C ARG A 689 11.24 -18.90 -3.32
N LEU A 690 11.89 -18.12 -4.17
CA LEU A 690 13.19 -17.51 -3.89
C LEU A 690 12.99 -16.03 -3.56
N ASP A 691 13.25 -15.65 -2.32
CA ASP A 691 13.15 -14.25 -1.89
C ASP A 691 14.50 -13.55 -2.08
N LEU A 692 14.47 -12.38 -2.71
CA LEU A 692 15.62 -11.55 -3.03
C LEU A 692 15.55 -10.23 -2.27
N ALA A 693 16.65 -9.84 -1.62
CA ALA A 693 16.89 -8.47 -1.18
C ALA A 693 18.10 -7.91 -1.92
N ILE A 694 17.90 -6.87 -2.72
CA ILE A 694 18.92 -6.22 -3.53
C ILE A 694 19.19 -4.85 -2.94
N THR A 695 20.42 -4.57 -2.56
CA THR A 695 20.83 -3.25 -2.07
C THR A 695 21.89 -2.66 -2.98
N LEU A 696 21.82 -1.35 -3.23
CA LEU A 696 22.84 -0.63 -3.98
C LEU A 696 23.11 0.77 -3.41
N GLU A 697 24.25 1.34 -3.78
CA GLU A 697 24.60 2.74 -3.50
C GLU A 697 24.67 3.50 -4.82
N ASN A 698 23.71 4.39 -5.08
CA ASN A 698 23.68 5.16 -6.31
C ASN A 698 24.46 6.48 -6.17
N TYR A 699 25.41 6.70 -7.07
CA TYR A 699 26.16 7.95 -7.21
C TYR A 699 26.10 8.53 -8.63
N ALA A 700 25.24 7.98 -9.50
CA ALA A 700 25.07 8.38 -10.89
C ALA A 700 23.76 9.16 -11.10
N ASP A 701 23.78 10.00 -12.12
CA ASP A 701 22.67 10.82 -12.62
C ASP A 701 22.17 10.28 -13.97
N ASP A 702 20.92 10.63 -14.32
CA ASP A 702 20.37 10.47 -15.68
C ASP A 702 20.47 9.03 -16.23
N HIS A 703 20.10 8.04 -15.42
CA HIS A 703 20.20 6.62 -15.77
C HIS A 703 19.00 5.81 -15.27
N ARG A 704 18.80 4.63 -15.84
CA ARG A 704 17.77 3.66 -15.43
C ARG A 704 18.38 2.28 -15.28
N LEU A 705 18.18 1.67 -14.11
CA LEU A 705 18.63 0.33 -13.76
C LEU A 705 17.45 -0.64 -13.72
N GLN A 706 17.55 -1.73 -14.47
CA GLN A 706 16.53 -2.79 -14.54
C GLN A 706 17.12 -4.14 -14.15
N ALA A 707 16.33 -4.98 -13.48
CA ALA A 707 16.59 -6.39 -13.26
C ALA A 707 15.85 -7.24 -14.31
N HIS A 708 16.55 -8.19 -14.92
CA HIS A 708 16.09 -9.01 -16.04
C HIS A 708 16.00 -10.48 -15.62
N PHE A 709 14.91 -11.13 -16.01
CA PHE A 709 14.64 -12.55 -15.75
C PHE A 709 14.26 -13.22 -17.07
N GLN A 710 15.19 -13.97 -17.65
CA GLN A 710 15.00 -14.58 -18.96
C GLN A 710 14.26 -15.92 -18.83
N LEU A 711 13.13 -16.06 -19.53
CA LEU A 711 12.44 -17.34 -19.65
C LEU A 711 13.01 -18.18 -20.79
N PRO A 712 12.93 -19.52 -20.71
CA PRO A 712 13.41 -20.41 -21.76
C PRO A 712 12.46 -20.51 -22.96
N PHE A 713 11.42 -19.67 -23.04
CA PHE A 713 10.38 -19.70 -24.06
C PHE A 713 9.87 -18.30 -24.41
N GLU A 714 9.37 -18.15 -25.64
CA GLU A 714 8.73 -16.92 -26.12
C GLU A 714 7.33 -16.74 -25.52
N VAL A 715 6.91 -15.48 -25.36
CA VAL A 715 5.65 -15.11 -24.70
C VAL A 715 4.94 -14.01 -25.49
N SER A 716 3.66 -14.23 -25.82
CA SER A 716 2.85 -13.24 -26.55
C SER A 716 2.08 -12.29 -25.64
N GLU A 717 1.78 -12.71 -24.41
CA GLU A 717 1.04 -11.94 -23.41
C GLU A 717 1.55 -12.27 -22.00
N ALA A 718 1.48 -11.30 -21.10
CA ALA A 718 1.85 -11.47 -19.69
C ALA A 718 0.70 -11.03 -18.76
N ASP A 719 0.65 -11.66 -17.58
CA ASP A 719 -0.34 -11.42 -16.53
C ASP A 719 0.27 -10.46 -15.49
N TYR A 720 -0.43 -9.37 -15.17
CA TYR A 720 0.01 -8.35 -14.22
C TYR A 720 -1.01 -8.21 -13.08
N ASP A 721 -0.53 -8.05 -11.86
CA ASP A 721 -1.40 -7.66 -10.74
C ASP A 721 -1.93 -6.25 -10.98
N GLY A 722 -3.23 -6.15 -11.23
CA GLY A 722 -3.95 -4.90 -11.45
C GLY A 722 -4.86 -4.56 -10.27
N HIS A 723 -5.82 -3.68 -10.55
CA HIS A 723 -6.70 -3.11 -9.55
C HIS A 723 -7.99 -3.92 -9.46
N TYR A 724 -8.15 -4.79 -8.44
CA TYR A 724 -9.19 -5.83 -8.37
C TYR A 724 -9.24 -6.77 -9.59
N GLU A 725 -8.12 -6.97 -10.27
CA GLU A 725 -8.05 -7.73 -11.52
C GLU A 725 -6.63 -8.26 -11.72
N ILE A 726 -6.49 -9.42 -12.37
CA ILE A 726 -5.22 -9.82 -12.99
C ILE A 726 -5.32 -9.44 -14.47
N VAL A 727 -4.60 -8.40 -14.86
CA VAL A 727 -4.69 -7.81 -16.20
C VAL A 727 -3.73 -8.53 -17.12
N ARG A 728 -4.24 -9.01 -18.25
CA ARG A 728 -3.43 -9.66 -19.29
C ARG A 728 -3.10 -8.68 -20.41
N ARG A 729 -1.83 -8.46 -20.69
CA ARG A 729 -1.35 -7.47 -21.68
C ARG A 729 -0.48 -8.12 -22.75
N PRO A 730 -0.56 -7.68 -24.02
CA PRO A 730 0.34 -8.15 -25.08
C PRO A 730 1.78 -7.69 -24.83
N THR A 731 2.75 -8.53 -25.19
CA THR A 731 4.19 -8.20 -25.10
C THR A 731 4.67 -7.32 -26.26
N LYS A 732 3.93 -7.31 -27.38
CA LYS A 732 4.22 -6.50 -28.55
C LYS A 732 3.54 -5.13 -28.45
N LEU A 733 4.29 -4.06 -28.72
CA LEU A 733 3.75 -2.71 -28.83
C LEU A 733 2.92 -2.49 -30.10
N PRO A 734 1.93 -1.58 -30.06
CA PRO A 734 1.24 -1.14 -31.26
C PRO A 734 2.18 -0.36 -32.20
N ASP A 735 1.89 -0.39 -33.49
CA ASP A 735 2.63 0.37 -34.50
C ASP A 735 2.25 1.86 -34.41
N ALA A 736 3.04 2.64 -33.66
CA ALA A 736 2.78 4.05 -33.42
C ALA A 736 3.19 4.94 -34.61
N GLY A 737 2.28 5.84 -34.99
CA GLY A 737 2.47 6.80 -36.09
C GLY A 737 3.08 8.12 -35.64
N SER A 738 3.46 8.97 -36.60
CA SER A 738 3.94 10.33 -36.33
C SER A 738 2.85 11.28 -35.84
N ASP A 739 1.58 10.88 -35.92
CA ASP A 739 0.42 11.60 -35.40
C ASP A 739 0.22 11.43 -33.89
N TRP A 740 0.80 10.40 -33.28
CA TRP A 740 0.69 10.13 -31.84
C TRP A 740 1.39 11.22 -31.02
N ILE A 741 0.80 11.61 -29.89
CA ILE A 741 1.38 12.63 -29.01
C ILE A 741 2.48 12.04 -28.10
N GLU A 742 2.38 10.76 -27.75
CA GLU A 742 3.37 9.99 -27.00
C GLU A 742 3.53 8.58 -27.61
N GLN A 743 4.76 8.07 -27.60
CA GLN A 743 5.06 6.73 -28.08
C GLN A 743 4.65 5.68 -27.03
N PRO A 744 4.09 4.53 -27.45
CA PRO A 744 3.74 3.47 -26.52
C PRO A 744 5.01 2.93 -25.84
N ALA A 745 4.96 2.73 -24.53
CA ALA A 745 6.06 2.18 -23.75
C ALA A 745 5.85 0.68 -23.48
N HIS A 746 6.95 -0.08 -23.48
CA HIS A 746 6.93 -1.49 -23.05
C HIS A 746 6.66 -1.61 -21.55
N GLU A 747 7.14 -0.63 -20.79
CA GLU A 747 6.95 -0.53 -19.36
C GLU A 747 5.50 -0.16 -19.04
N VAL A 748 4.87 -1.01 -18.22
CA VAL A 748 3.45 -0.94 -17.85
C VAL A 748 3.30 -1.01 -16.32
N PRO A 749 2.20 -0.49 -15.76
CA PRO A 749 1.96 -0.54 -14.34
C PRO A 749 1.77 -1.97 -13.88
N MET A 750 2.35 -2.26 -12.73
CA MET A 750 2.21 -3.49 -11.99
C MET A 750 1.99 -3.14 -10.52
N ARG A 751 1.05 -3.81 -9.86
CA ARG A 751 0.90 -3.66 -8.41
C ARG A 751 1.94 -4.54 -7.68
N ASN A 752 1.64 -5.80 -7.38
CA ASN A 752 2.54 -6.64 -6.57
C ASN A 752 3.27 -7.74 -7.35
N PHE A 753 2.84 -8.08 -8.57
CA PHE A 753 3.52 -9.10 -9.38
C PHE A 753 3.27 -8.97 -10.89
N VAL A 754 4.21 -9.52 -11.66
CA VAL A 754 4.09 -9.81 -13.10
C VAL A 754 4.40 -11.30 -13.28
N ALA A 755 3.68 -11.96 -14.17
CA ALA A 755 3.91 -13.35 -14.51
C ALA A 755 3.87 -13.54 -16.02
N ALA A 756 4.78 -14.38 -16.51
CA ALA A 756 4.81 -14.80 -17.90
C ALA A 756 4.91 -16.33 -17.96
N ARG A 757 4.17 -16.91 -18.90
CA ARG A 757 3.95 -18.36 -18.98
C ARG A 757 3.67 -18.82 -20.41
N VAL A 758 3.97 -20.09 -20.67
CA VAL A 758 3.51 -20.84 -21.82
C VAL A 758 2.81 -22.10 -21.32
N ASP A 759 1.61 -22.35 -21.85
CA ASP A 759 0.68 -23.34 -21.31
C ASP A 759 0.48 -23.13 -19.80
N ASP A 760 0.83 -24.13 -19.00
CA ASP A 760 0.73 -24.10 -17.54
C ASP A 760 2.06 -23.72 -16.85
N GLN A 761 3.16 -23.60 -17.58
CA GLN A 761 4.50 -23.38 -17.01
C GLN A 761 4.88 -21.90 -17.03
N GLY A 762 5.29 -21.36 -15.89
CA GLY A 762 5.64 -19.94 -15.81
C GLY A 762 6.49 -19.55 -14.62
N LEU A 763 6.91 -18.29 -14.66
CA LEU A 763 7.59 -17.62 -13.57
C LEU A 763 6.81 -16.35 -13.23
N MET A 764 6.56 -16.16 -11.94
CA MET A 764 6.02 -14.92 -11.40
C MET A 764 7.12 -14.19 -10.64
N ILE A 765 7.26 -12.89 -10.90
CA ILE A 765 8.11 -11.98 -10.15
C ILE A 765 7.20 -11.09 -9.32
N SER A 766 7.28 -11.23 -7.99
CA SER A 766 6.59 -10.35 -7.05
C SER A 766 7.54 -9.32 -6.47
N THR A 767 7.06 -8.11 -6.18
CA THR A 767 7.86 -6.99 -5.66
C THR A 767 7.17 -6.34 -4.46
N ARG A 768 7.94 -5.65 -3.61
CA ARG A 768 7.39 -4.73 -2.59
C ARG A 768 7.61 -3.29 -3.02
N GLY A 769 6.60 -2.69 -3.66
CA GLY A 769 6.58 -1.27 -4.02
C GLY A 769 7.32 -0.90 -5.31
N LEU A 770 7.65 -1.85 -6.18
CA LEU A 770 8.13 -1.57 -7.54
C LEU A 770 6.98 -1.67 -8.53
N ARG A 771 6.64 -0.56 -9.19
CA ARG A 771 5.39 -0.44 -9.95
C ARG A 771 5.55 -0.45 -11.48
N GLU A 772 6.78 -0.54 -11.97
CA GLU A 772 7.11 -0.54 -13.39
C GLU A 772 7.72 -1.88 -13.81
N ALA A 773 7.06 -2.58 -14.74
CA ALA A 773 7.55 -3.84 -15.29
C ALA A 773 7.26 -3.93 -16.79
N SER A 774 8.01 -4.77 -17.50
CA SER A 774 7.71 -5.13 -18.89
C SER A 774 8.00 -6.60 -19.15
N VAL A 775 7.34 -7.17 -20.16
CA VAL A 775 7.65 -8.51 -20.66
C VAL A 775 7.87 -8.44 -22.15
N THR A 776 9.03 -8.92 -22.60
CA THR A 776 9.41 -8.91 -24.01
C THR A 776 8.93 -10.18 -24.73
N PRO A 777 8.73 -10.13 -26.06
CA PRO A 777 8.25 -11.29 -26.83
C PRO A 777 9.14 -12.53 -26.74
N ASP A 778 10.45 -12.35 -26.53
CA ASP A 778 11.43 -13.42 -26.31
C ASP A 778 11.44 -13.97 -24.88
N GLY A 779 10.48 -13.58 -24.03
CA GLY A 779 10.31 -14.12 -22.69
C GLY A 779 11.12 -13.43 -21.59
N GLY A 780 11.69 -12.26 -21.85
CA GLY A 780 12.36 -11.47 -20.81
C GLY A 780 11.36 -10.74 -19.93
N ILE A 781 11.35 -10.99 -18.62
CA ILE A 781 10.64 -10.16 -17.63
C ILE A 781 11.63 -9.11 -17.11
N LEU A 782 11.28 -7.83 -17.22
CA LEU A 782 12.10 -6.72 -16.74
C LEU A 782 11.38 -5.98 -15.61
N ILE A 783 12.07 -5.75 -14.50
CA ILE A 783 11.61 -4.92 -13.38
C ILE A 783 12.52 -3.71 -13.28
N THR A 784 11.95 -2.50 -13.32
CA THR A 784 12.73 -1.28 -13.09
C THR A 784 12.99 -1.12 -11.59
N LEU A 785 14.27 -1.09 -11.21
CA LEU A 785 14.69 -0.89 -9.82
C LEU A 785 14.84 0.59 -9.50
N LEU A 786 15.52 1.33 -10.38
CA LEU A 786 15.84 2.73 -10.16
C LEU A 786 15.76 3.51 -11.47
N ARG A 787 15.21 4.73 -11.43
CA ARG A 787 15.20 5.66 -12.57
C ARG A 787 15.54 7.07 -12.07
N CYS A 788 16.65 7.59 -12.56
CA CYS A 788 17.25 8.84 -12.11
C CYS A 788 17.10 9.92 -13.19
N PHE A 789 16.58 11.09 -12.81
CA PHE A 789 16.38 12.23 -13.70
C PHE A 789 16.57 13.57 -12.96
N GLY A 790 16.94 14.62 -13.69
CA GLY A 790 17.20 15.95 -13.11
C GLY A 790 16.10 16.99 -13.28
N TRP A 791 14.98 16.67 -13.94
CA TRP A 791 13.97 17.64 -14.38
C TRP A 791 12.54 17.21 -14.08
N LEU A 792 11.68 18.16 -13.70
CA LEU A 792 10.25 17.95 -13.57
C LEU A 792 9.64 17.60 -14.93
N SER A 793 9.82 18.46 -15.92
CA SER A 793 9.29 18.26 -17.28
C SER A 793 10.24 18.84 -18.33
N ARG A 794 10.35 18.16 -19.46
CA ARG A 794 11.08 18.58 -20.65
C ARG A 794 10.17 18.54 -21.89
N ALA A 795 10.51 19.34 -22.91
CA ALA A 795 9.71 19.46 -24.13
C ALA A 795 10.39 18.89 -25.39
N ASP A 796 11.66 18.52 -25.24
CA ASP A 796 12.59 18.06 -26.27
C ASP A 796 12.85 16.56 -26.15
N LEU A 797 11.83 15.78 -25.77
CA LEU A 797 11.91 14.32 -25.65
C LEU A 797 11.55 13.63 -26.96
N ALA A 798 12.22 12.52 -27.28
CA ALA A 798 11.88 11.70 -28.44
C ALA A 798 10.63 10.83 -28.19
N THR A 799 10.30 10.57 -26.92
CA THR A 799 9.20 9.69 -26.52
C THR A 799 7.84 10.39 -26.42
N ARG A 800 7.78 11.73 -26.34
CA ARG A 800 6.53 12.51 -26.37
C ARG A 800 6.70 13.91 -26.94
N LYS A 801 5.61 14.53 -27.39
CA LYS A 801 5.56 15.89 -27.93
C LYS A 801 5.17 16.91 -26.86
N GLY A 802 5.87 18.04 -26.79
CA GLY A 802 5.55 19.12 -25.84
C GLY A 802 5.99 18.78 -24.41
N GLY A 803 5.53 19.54 -23.40
CA GLY A 803 5.82 19.35 -21.98
C GLY A 803 4.62 18.77 -21.21
N ALA A 804 4.86 18.09 -20.08
CA ALA A 804 3.82 17.64 -19.14
C ALA A 804 3.66 18.61 -17.95
N GLY A 805 4.63 19.51 -17.77
CA GLY A 805 4.68 20.54 -16.75
C GLY A 805 5.73 21.61 -17.05
N PRO A 806 5.97 22.55 -16.13
CA PRO A 806 7.01 23.56 -16.28
C PRO A 806 8.42 22.94 -16.27
N GLN A 807 9.34 23.54 -17.02
CA GLN A 807 10.72 23.09 -17.08
C GLN A 807 11.50 23.56 -15.86
N LEU A 808 11.42 22.79 -14.78
CA LEU A 808 12.08 23.07 -13.49
C LEU A 808 13.09 21.96 -13.14
N PRO A 809 14.25 22.32 -12.56
CA PRO A 809 15.18 21.34 -12.04
C PRO A 809 14.63 20.65 -10.79
N THR A 810 14.86 19.34 -10.70
CA THR A 810 14.46 18.49 -9.57
C THR A 810 15.60 17.53 -9.22
N PRO A 811 16.71 18.02 -8.64
CA PRO A 811 17.89 17.20 -8.36
C PRO A 811 17.60 16.01 -7.45
N GLY A 812 16.58 16.07 -6.59
CA GLY A 812 16.15 14.92 -5.78
C GLY A 812 15.61 13.74 -6.62
N GLY A 813 15.29 13.95 -7.90
CA GLY A 813 14.93 12.90 -8.84
C GLY A 813 16.11 12.03 -9.29
N GLN A 814 17.35 12.39 -8.94
CA GLN A 814 18.54 11.57 -9.22
C GLN A 814 18.72 10.42 -8.21
N GLU A 815 17.95 10.42 -7.13
CA GLU A 815 17.90 9.32 -6.15
C GLU A 815 19.28 8.81 -5.71
N HIS A 816 20.18 9.72 -5.29
CA HIS A 816 21.50 9.36 -4.76
C HIS A 816 21.39 8.68 -3.39
N GLY A 817 22.35 7.78 -3.11
CA GLY A 817 22.49 7.10 -1.83
C GLY A 817 22.00 5.66 -1.84
N HIS A 818 21.66 5.17 -0.65
CA HIS A 818 21.31 3.77 -0.41
C HIS A 818 19.90 3.43 -0.90
N HIS A 819 19.76 2.33 -1.62
CA HIS A 819 18.48 1.76 -2.05
C HIS A 819 18.39 0.30 -1.66
N SER A 820 17.17 -0.15 -1.32
CA SER A 820 16.84 -1.54 -1.04
C SER A 820 15.60 -1.95 -1.81
N PHE A 821 15.67 -3.08 -2.50
CA PHE A 821 14.60 -3.65 -3.30
C PHE A 821 14.31 -5.09 -2.88
N HIS A 822 13.03 -5.42 -2.73
CA HIS A 822 12.59 -6.76 -2.35
C HIS A 822 11.77 -7.38 -3.46
N LEU A 823 12.26 -8.51 -3.97
CA LEU A 823 11.63 -9.28 -5.03
C LEU A 823 11.45 -10.74 -4.59
N SER A 824 10.52 -11.46 -5.21
CA SER A 824 10.36 -12.89 -5.03
C SER A 824 10.11 -13.58 -6.36
N LEU A 825 10.86 -14.66 -6.62
CA LEU A 825 10.74 -15.50 -7.80
C LEU A 825 9.91 -16.73 -7.43
N ILE A 826 8.77 -16.87 -8.09
CA ILE A 826 7.79 -17.91 -7.81
C ILE A 826 7.59 -18.74 -9.09
N PRO A 827 8.34 -19.84 -9.26
CA PRO A 827 8.07 -20.83 -10.30
C PRO A 827 6.70 -21.47 -10.07
N PHE A 828 5.95 -21.66 -11.15
CA PHE A 828 4.68 -22.36 -11.09
C PHE A 828 4.45 -23.25 -12.31
N ASN A 829 3.69 -24.32 -12.09
CA ASN A 829 3.19 -25.20 -13.12
C ASN A 829 1.70 -25.48 -12.81
N GLY A 830 0.81 -24.92 -13.61
CA GLY A 830 -0.64 -24.99 -13.46
C GLY A 830 -1.25 -23.62 -13.13
N ASP A 831 -2.02 -23.57 -12.05
CA ASP A 831 -2.86 -22.42 -11.72
C ASP A 831 -2.06 -21.20 -11.22
N LEU A 832 -2.09 -20.11 -11.98
CA LEU A 832 -1.53 -18.80 -11.64
C LEU A 832 -2.06 -18.29 -10.29
N LEU A 833 -3.32 -18.57 -9.95
CA LEU A 833 -3.94 -18.09 -8.72
C LEU A 833 -3.35 -18.74 -7.47
N GLN A 834 -2.73 -19.93 -7.58
CA GLN A 834 -1.96 -20.54 -6.49
C GLN A 834 -0.60 -19.85 -6.30
N ALA A 835 0.10 -19.53 -7.40
CA ALA A 835 1.35 -18.77 -7.37
C ALA A 835 1.13 -17.38 -6.76
N ARG A 836 0.00 -16.75 -7.07
CA ARG A 836 -0.43 -15.47 -6.50
C ARG A 836 -0.51 -15.48 -4.97
N LEU A 837 -0.93 -16.58 -4.34
CA LEU A 837 -0.97 -16.67 -2.88
C LEU A 837 0.44 -16.54 -2.27
N GLN A 838 1.46 -17.05 -2.95
CA GLN A 838 2.86 -16.85 -2.54
C GLN A 838 3.31 -15.40 -2.70
N ALA A 839 2.90 -14.73 -3.78
CA ALA A 839 3.15 -13.30 -3.97
C ALA A 839 2.46 -12.45 -2.89
N GLU A 840 1.24 -12.82 -2.47
CA GLU A 840 0.53 -12.15 -1.38
C GLU A 840 1.22 -12.35 -0.03
N ALA A 841 1.61 -13.58 0.28
CA ALA A 841 2.35 -13.92 1.50
C ALA A 841 3.75 -13.29 1.53
N PHE A 842 4.30 -12.92 0.36
CA PHE A 842 5.56 -12.20 0.26
C PHE A 842 5.44 -10.71 0.62
N GLN A 843 4.26 -10.08 0.58
CA GLN A 843 4.18 -8.62 0.76
C GLN A 843 4.55 -8.16 2.18
N THR A 844 4.39 -9.02 3.20
CA THR A 844 4.75 -8.70 4.59
C THR A 844 5.03 -9.99 5.35
N ASN A 845 5.93 -9.95 6.34
CA ASN A 845 6.25 -11.10 7.18
C ASN A 845 5.20 -11.29 8.27
N PHE A 846 5.09 -12.49 8.84
CA PHE A 846 4.24 -12.69 10.03
C PHE A 846 4.83 -11.97 11.24
N ARG A 847 3.97 -11.63 12.21
CA ARG A 847 4.36 -10.99 13.47
C ARG A 847 4.03 -11.90 14.64
N GLY A 848 4.98 -12.10 15.54
CA GLY A 848 4.83 -12.89 16.74
C GLY A 848 4.79 -12.02 18.00
N MET A 849 3.89 -12.35 18.92
CA MET A 849 3.77 -11.75 20.23
C MET A 849 4.12 -12.78 21.31
N GLY A 850 5.06 -12.46 22.19
CA GLY A 850 5.33 -13.26 23.37
C GLY A 850 4.22 -13.07 24.42
N THR A 851 3.78 -14.16 25.05
CA THR A 851 2.88 -14.11 26.20
C THR A 851 3.16 -15.23 27.20
N SER A 852 2.72 -15.02 28.44
CA SER A 852 2.79 -16.02 29.51
C SER A 852 1.77 -17.16 29.30
N LEU A 853 1.84 -18.20 30.14
CA LEU A 853 0.84 -19.24 30.15
C LEU A 853 -0.40 -18.79 30.93
N HIS A 854 -1.55 -18.73 30.26
CA HIS A 854 -2.82 -18.34 30.85
C HIS A 854 -4.00 -19.09 30.21
N ASN A 855 -5.13 -19.09 30.90
CA ASN A 855 -6.39 -19.47 30.28
C ASN A 855 -6.91 -18.28 29.45
N GLY A 856 -7.74 -18.56 28.45
CA GLY A 856 -8.36 -17.53 27.62
C GLY A 856 -9.58 -18.10 26.89
N PRO A 857 -10.51 -17.24 26.43
CA PRO A 857 -11.68 -17.68 25.68
C PRO A 857 -11.34 -18.12 24.24
N LEU A 858 -10.25 -17.62 23.64
CA LEU A 858 -9.89 -18.00 22.28
C LEU A 858 -9.08 -19.32 22.25
N PRO A 859 -9.24 -20.16 21.21
CA PRO A 859 -8.42 -21.37 21.06
C PRO A 859 -6.96 -21.04 20.68
N PRO A 860 -6.00 -21.97 20.84
CA PRO A 860 -4.59 -21.78 20.45
C PRO A 860 -4.33 -21.49 18.95
N SER A 861 -5.34 -21.65 18.10
CA SER A 861 -5.28 -21.35 16.68
C SER A 861 -6.66 -20.92 16.20
N ALA A 862 -6.73 -19.77 15.51
CA ALA A 862 -7.99 -19.17 15.07
C ALA A 862 -7.80 -18.29 13.84
N SER A 863 -8.90 -18.04 13.13
CA SER A 863 -9.00 -17.05 12.05
C SER A 863 -10.29 -16.25 12.27
N LEU A 864 -10.22 -14.92 12.24
CA LEU A 864 -11.41 -14.07 12.38
C LEU A 864 -12.44 -14.41 11.29
N ALA A 865 -11.96 -14.48 10.04
CA ALA A 865 -12.76 -14.68 8.85
C ALA A 865 -11.93 -15.37 7.76
N HIS A 866 -12.49 -16.41 7.16
CA HIS A 866 -11.81 -17.22 6.16
C HIS A 866 -12.72 -17.62 4.99
N VAL A 867 -12.21 -17.49 3.77
CA VAL A 867 -12.84 -18.00 2.54
C VAL A 867 -11.90 -19.04 1.92
N ASP A 868 -12.33 -20.29 1.88
CA ASP A 868 -11.53 -21.41 1.36
C ASP A 868 -11.65 -21.52 -0.18
N HIS A 869 -11.22 -20.46 -0.88
CA HIS A 869 -11.18 -20.48 -2.34
C HIS A 869 -10.11 -19.53 -2.89
N HIS A 870 -9.03 -20.07 -3.47
CA HIS A 870 -7.86 -19.32 -3.97
C HIS A 870 -8.16 -18.27 -5.04
N ALA A 871 -9.26 -18.43 -5.80
CA ALA A 871 -9.72 -17.43 -6.77
C ALA A 871 -10.45 -16.22 -6.15
N PHE A 872 -10.88 -16.31 -4.88
CA PHE A 872 -11.47 -15.17 -4.18
C PHE A 872 -10.40 -14.47 -3.34
N ALA A 873 -9.99 -13.28 -3.77
CA ALA A 873 -9.03 -12.47 -3.03
C ALA A 873 -9.78 -11.55 -2.07
N LEU A 874 -9.68 -11.82 -0.77
CA LEU A 874 -10.20 -10.94 0.26
C LEU A 874 -9.23 -9.76 0.46
N THR A 875 -9.72 -8.55 0.27
CA THR A 875 -8.93 -7.30 0.23
C THR A 875 -9.16 -6.40 1.44
N SER A 876 -10.31 -6.50 2.11
CA SER A 876 -10.57 -5.75 3.34
C SER A 876 -11.36 -6.57 4.35
N VAL A 877 -10.93 -6.43 5.60
CA VAL A 877 -11.64 -6.85 6.81
C VAL A 877 -11.54 -5.69 7.79
N LYS A 878 -12.64 -4.98 8.03
CA LYS A 878 -12.65 -3.77 8.88
C LYS A 878 -13.99 -3.59 9.59
N SER A 879 -14.05 -2.73 10.60
CA SER A 879 -15.34 -2.33 11.20
C SER A 879 -16.20 -1.58 10.18
N SER A 880 -17.52 -1.67 10.27
CA SER A 880 -18.42 -0.86 9.44
C SER A 880 -18.34 0.63 9.79
N ILE A 881 -18.73 1.49 8.84
CA ILE A 881 -18.65 2.95 8.97
C ILE A 881 -19.53 3.51 10.11
N ASP A 882 -20.62 2.80 10.44
CA ASP A 882 -21.50 3.11 11.56
C ASP A 882 -21.00 2.57 12.91
N GLY A 883 -19.92 1.78 12.91
CA GLY A 883 -19.33 1.15 14.08
C GLY A 883 -20.06 -0.13 14.53
N TYR A 884 -21.07 -0.60 13.80
CA TYR A 884 -21.88 -1.77 14.15
C TYR A 884 -21.69 -2.92 13.15
N GLY A 885 -20.67 -3.73 13.38
CA GLY A 885 -20.41 -4.94 12.61
C GLY A 885 -19.10 -4.89 11.83
N LEU A 886 -18.95 -5.87 10.94
CA LEU A 886 -17.74 -6.13 10.17
C LEU A 886 -18.05 -6.02 8.67
N ILE A 887 -17.19 -5.31 7.95
CA ILE A 887 -17.16 -5.27 6.49
C ILE A 887 -16.10 -6.24 5.99
N LEU A 888 -16.50 -7.11 5.07
CA LEU A 888 -15.58 -7.94 4.30
C LEU A 888 -15.74 -7.62 2.82
N ARG A 889 -14.62 -7.34 2.16
CA ARG A 889 -14.59 -7.07 0.72
C ARG A 889 -13.60 -7.99 0.05
N GLY A 890 -13.98 -8.54 -1.08
CA GLY A 890 -13.07 -9.31 -1.92
C GLY A 890 -13.55 -9.42 -3.35
N VAL A 891 -12.70 -9.95 -4.21
CA VAL A 891 -12.95 -10.04 -5.65
C VAL A 891 -12.76 -11.48 -6.14
N ASN A 892 -13.63 -11.91 -7.05
CA ASN A 892 -13.42 -13.12 -7.82
C ASN A 892 -12.46 -12.83 -8.97
N LEU A 893 -11.21 -13.29 -8.88
CA LEU A 893 -10.18 -13.06 -9.91
C LEU A 893 -10.29 -14.01 -11.11
N SER A 894 -11.28 -14.91 -11.14
CA SER A 894 -11.44 -15.89 -12.21
C SER A 894 -12.50 -15.48 -13.24
N HIS A 895 -12.42 -16.09 -14.42
CA HIS A 895 -13.41 -15.94 -15.49
C HIS A 895 -14.67 -16.80 -15.28
N GLN A 896 -14.79 -17.49 -14.13
CA GLN A 896 -15.90 -18.39 -13.84
C GLN A 896 -16.65 -17.92 -12.58
N PRO A 897 -17.97 -18.16 -12.49
CA PRO A 897 -18.70 -17.89 -11.26
C PRO A 897 -18.18 -18.80 -10.13
N LEU A 898 -18.07 -18.25 -8.93
CA LEU A 898 -17.65 -18.96 -7.73
C LEU A 898 -18.84 -19.25 -6.82
N LYS A 899 -18.83 -20.46 -6.25
CA LYS A 899 -19.69 -20.84 -5.13
C LYS A 899 -18.79 -21.28 -3.98
N THR A 900 -18.78 -20.49 -2.91
CA THR A 900 -17.96 -20.75 -1.74
C THR A 900 -18.71 -20.38 -0.46
N LYS A 901 -18.05 -20.51 0.69
CA LYS A 901 -18.56 -20.07 2.00
C LYS A 901 -17.51 -19.22 2.68
N LEU A 902 -17.96 -18.14 3.31
CA LEU A 902 -17.18 -17.42 4.31
C LEU A 902 -17.44 -18.05 5.67
N ARG A 903 -16.40 -18.40 6.40
CA ARG A 903 -16.46 -18.90 7.77
C ARG A 903 -15.98 -17.82 8.74
N CYS A 904 -16.69 -17.62 9.84
CA CYS A 904 -16.31 -16.71 10.93
C CYS A 904 -16.04 -17.47 12.23
N LEU A 905 -15.08 -16.96 13.03
CA LEU A 905 -14.81 -17.49 14.37
C LEU A 905 -16.01 -17.30 15.30
N LEU A 906 -16.60 -16.11 15.28
CA LEU A 906 -17.71 -15.73 16.14
C LEU A 906 -19.05 -16.07 15.47
N PRO A 907 -20.10 -16.38 16.25
CA PRO A 907 -21.44 -16.62 15.70
C PRO A 907 -21.98 -15.39 14.96
N ILE A 908 -22.52 -15.62 13.76
CA ILE A 908 -23.07 -14.61 12.85
C ILE A 908 -24.54 -14.39 13.20
N GLN A 909 -24.88 -13.15 13.55
CA GLN A 909 -26.25 -12.74 13.86
C GLN A 909 -27.01 -12.29 12.61
N SER A 910 -26.34 -11.57 11.71
CA SER A 910 -26.89 -11.19 10.41
C SER A 910 -25.78 -11.08 9.36
N ALA A 911 -26.15 -11.32 8.10
CA ALA A 911 -25.30 -11.06 6.94
C ALA A 911 -26.11 -10.35 5.86
N ALA A 912 -25.48 -9.37 5.19
CA ALA A 912 -26.07 -8.69 4.04
C ALA A 912 -25.01 -8.44 2.97
N LYS A 913 -25.42 -8.53 1.70
CA LYS A 913 -24.65 -7.97 0.61
C LYS A 913 -24.87 -6.46 0.60
N VAL A 914 -23.78 -5.73 0.54
CA VAL A 914 -23.77 -4.26 0.53
C VAL A 914 -23.01 -3.74 -0.69
N ARG A 915 -23.26 -2.48 -1.03
CA ARG A 915 -22.43 -1.70 -1.95
C ARG A 915 -21.08 -1.37 -1.32
N MET A 916 -20.17 -0.77 -2.09
CA MET A 916 -18.86 -0.39 -1.57
C MET A 916 -18.93 0.74 -0.54
N ASP A 917 -19.95 1.59 -0.67
CA ASP A 917 -20.39 2.60 0.30
C ASP A 917 -21.13 2.04 1.54
N GLU A 918 -21.16 0.70 1.69
CA GLU A 918 -21.83 -0.03 2.77
C GLU A 918 -23.38 0.05 2.76
N THR A 919 -23.98 0.58 1.68
CA THR A 919 -25.44 0.55 1.54
C THR A 919 -25.96 -0.86 1.31
N VAL A 920 -26.96 -1.27 2.09
CA VAL A 920 -27.61 -2.58 1.99
C VAL A 920 -28.28 -2.79 0.64
N LEU A 921 -27.94 -3.90 -0.03
CA LEU A 921 -28.57 -4.36 -1.27
C LEU A 921 -29.58 -5.47 -0.97
N GLU A 922 -29.12 -6.53 -0.29
CA GLU A 922 -29.95 -7.69 0.03
C GLU A 922 -29.46 -8.38 1.31
N ALA A 923 -30.39 -8.88 2.12
CA ALA A 923 -30.07 -9.73 3.26
C ALA A 923 -29.72 -11.14 2.78
N ILE A 924 -28.76 -11.79 3.45
CA ILE A 924 -28.36 -13.17 3.15
C ILE A 924 -28.97 -14.08 4.21
N GLU A 925 -29.73 -15.09 3.78
CA GLU A 925 -30.24 -16.12 4.67
C GLU A 925 -29.09 -17.03 5.15
N LEU A 926 -28.90 -17.09 6.47
CA LEU A 926 -27.90 -17.93 7.11
C LEU A 926 -28.42 -19.37 7.23
N GLN A 927 -27.56 -20.35 6.91
CA GLN A 927 -27.87 -21.78 7.07
C GLN A 927 -27.43 -22.32 8.43
N ASP A 928 -26.39 -21.70 8.99
CA ASP A 928 -25.85 -21.94 10.32
C ASP A 928 -25.27 -20.62 10.83
N ASP A 929 -24.80 -20.61 12.07
CA ASP A 929 -24.29 -19.43 12.76
C ASP A 929 -22.81 -19.16 12.50
N HIS A 930 -22.11 -19.90 11.65
CA HIS A 930 -20.68 -19.67 11.40
C HIS A 930 -20.34 -19.50 9.92
N HIS A 931 -21.28 -19.73 9.01
CA HIS A 931 -21.04 -19.69 7.58
C HIS A 931 -22.02 -18.77 6.83
N VAL A 932 -21.46 -17.92 5.96
CA VAL A 932 -22.21 -17.16 4.97
C VAL A 932 -22.04 -17.83 3.60
N PRO A 933 -23.11 -18.32 2.95
CA PRO A 933 -23.03 -18.81 1.59
C PRO A 933 -22.76 -17.66 0.63
N ILE A 934 -21.79 -17.85 -0.27
CA ILE A 934 -21.34 -16.81 -1.20
C ILE A 934 -21.42 -17.33 -2.63
N MET A 935 -22.15 -16.58 -3.47
CA MET A 935 -22.21 -16.75 -4.91
C MET A 935 -21.66 -15.48 -5.56
N ILE A 936 -20.59 -15.59 -6.35
CA ILE A 936 -19.90 -14.43 -6.93
C ILE A 936 -19.75 -14.66 -8.44
N LYS A 937 -20.10 -13.65 -9.23
CA LYS A 937 -19.91 -13.65 -10.69
C LYS A 937 -18.42 -13.53 -11.04
N PRO A 938 -17.99 -13.89 -12.26
CA PRO A 938 -16.64 -13.58 -12.74
C PRO A 938 -16.30 -12.11 -12.50
N HIS A 939 -15.11 -11.82 -11.97
CA HIS A 939 -14.59 -10.46 -11.75
C HIS A 939 -15.41 -9.55 -10.83
N GLU A 940 -16.44 -10.08 -10.16
CA GLU A 940 -17.26 -9.32 -9.23
C GLU A 940 -16.52 -9.02 -7.92
N ILE A 941 -16.55 -7.75 -7.53
CA ILE A 941 -16.11 -7.23 -6.23
C ILE A 941 -17.31 -7.31 -5.29
N LEU A 942 -17.29 -8.30 -4.41
CA LEU A 942 -18.32 -8.55 -3.42
C LEU A 942 -18.00 -7.82 -2.11
N THR A 943 -18.99 -7.15 -1.53
CA THR A 943 -18.91 -6.57 -0.18
C THR A 943 -20.01 -7.13 0.69
N LEU A 944 -19.63 -7.57 1.89
CA LEU A 944 -20.52 -8.14 2.89
C LEU A 944 -20.47 -7.30 4.16
N HIS A 945 -21.63 -7.05 4.77
CA HIS A 945 -21.77 -6.55 6.13
C HIS A 945 -22.25 -7.68 7.03
N LEU A 946 -21.53 -7.93 8.12
CA LEU A 946 -21.86 -8.94 9.12
C LEU A 946 -22.04 -8.30 10.49
N THR A 947 -23.02 -8.80 11.24
CA THR A 947 -23.06 -8.59 12.70
C THR A 947 -22.71 -9.89 13.39
N LEU A 948 -21.80 -9.83 14.36
CA LEU A 948 -21.25 -10.99 15.06
C LEU A 948 -21.61 -10.92 16.55
N SER A 949 -21.90 -12.06 17.15
CA SER A 949 -22.05 -12.19 18.60
C SER A 949 -20.67 -12.05 19.26
N PRO A 950 -20.52 -11.25 20.34
CA PRO A 950 -19.23 -11.06 21.01
C PRO A 950 -18.77 -12.28 21.83
N ARG A 951 -19.60 -13.32 21.95
CA ARG A 951 -19.31 -14.51 22.76
C ARG A 951 -19.07 -15.74 21.87
N ILE A 952 -17.96 -16.41 22.15
CA ILE A 952 -17.72 -17.80 21.75
C ILE A 952 -18.39 -18.65 22.83
N GLU A 953 -19.49 -19.33 22.51
CA GLU A 953 -20.17 -20.25 23.44
C GLU A 953 -19.43 -21.59 23.60
#